data_AF-A0A2N1XCH7-F1
#
_entry.id   AF-A0A2N1XCH7-F1
#
_cell.length_a   1.000
_cell.length_b   1.000
_cell.length_c   1.000
_cell.angle_alpha   90.00
_cell.angle_beta   90.00
_cell.angle_gamma   90.00
#
_symmetry.space_group_name_H-M   'P 1'
#
loop_
_entity.id
_entity.type
_entity.pdbx_description
1 polymer ?
#
loop_
_entity_poly.entity_id
_entity_poly.type
_entity_poly.pdbx_seq_one_letter_code
_entity_poly.pdbx_strand_id
1 'polypeptide(L)'
;MNPHRYLCALLASLACVLASLTTAAHATQPAPEGFTRVSDRVWAFVAQDERSANGALFIGSKEALVVDPGLTPAIARRFLDGARAITDRPIRTVVLSHWHPDHALGIACLADTGIALAATPATRRALAENLAAISHGLAQGAGDGAERDALNGCAIRLPDTLIDERRAFDLGGHVVKVWAPGSAHTDGDLLVYSPAERVLVTGDLFLNGSSPDMKQGSVSGLLANLDWLLTLPIRHVIPGHFELSDKAGLARFRDYVRTVYDSAGAAVTQGRTIGDTLPAAFDAFRDFRQFPQYEATFADNLRAAAAQIRAEPAKPGASNGFRVIRRLKLGQNPHQIAFSPDGRWAYVAIAGDDRIARVEVASLTPAGAMAVADAPLGVHALASDDLLMTRFGGETIERRHWGVVEPLATLPTGIGTSLFSGPLPDGSLLASVERTNTLLRFARDTLAPTASFTTGARPFPPAATADGRLAFVPNYDDASVSVIDLWNGTVRATVAVGAKPSGGAVLPGDSDYAVAVRGENRIAFINTASKTVVGSLADGIGESPFSVVLAPNGRLAFVNNTASHDISVIALPERRVIARIPTGEIPIVMAVHPSGETLWVSCEGSHTLDVIAIPRAWREAVADAAAEGTPITEVAVLGMIHDGHRKSTAWGLHAVRETITRYRPDVVIAEIPPDRWQRIWRDYAERGVIEDSRVLRFPEYTDVLLPLKVRLGFTVEPGAAWTQEMSDLREARIHVFEHDPAFAERNAAYQAATRAAEAQDANHLLGSDDPRTIQSDEYDRLTKTTLTPYDTYLNDVIGPGGWTNINVAHYRLIDAAIRRHPGQRILITFGAAHKYWLLERLRERDDVRLLDVREFLPAP
;
A
#
# COMPACT_ATOMS: atom_id res chain seq x y z
N MET A 1 0.52 -54.06 66.95
CA MET A 1 -0.11 -53.64 68.21
C MET A 1 0.09 -52.14 68.37
N ASN A 2 -1.03 -51.42 68.49
CA ASN A 2 -1.17 -50.00 68.89
C ASN A 2 -0.70 -49.79 70.36
N PRO A 3 -0.68 -48.58 70.99
CA PRO A 3 -0.99 -47.23 70.53
C PRO A 3 -0.07 -46.10 71.11
N HIS A 4 -0.34 -44.84 70.76
CA HIS A 4 0.13 -43.58 71.40
C HIS A 4 1.55 -43.06 71.13
N ARG A 5 1.73 -42.40 69.96
CA ARG A 5 2.57 -41.20 69.81
C ARG A 5 1.92 -40.20 68.85
N TYR A 6 0.92 -39.47 69.37
CA TYR A 6 0.41 -38.21 68.83
C TYR A 6 0.23 -37.26 70.00
N LEU A 7 1.20 -36.38 70.25
CA LEU A 7 1.06 -35.03 70.83
C LEU A 7 2.46 -34.51 71.13
N CYS A 8 3.01 -33.69 70.23
CA CYS A 8 4.03 -32.65 70.45
C CYS A 8 4.67 -32.24 69.11
N ALA A 9 3.86 -31.68 68.20
CA ALA A 9 4.32 -30.82 67.09
C ALA A 9 3.16 -30.14 66.33
N LEU A 10 2.01 -29.92 66.97
CA LEU A 10 0.94 -29.06 66.46
C LEU A 10 0.63 -28.08 67.59
N LEU A 11 1.16 -26.86 67.51
CA LEU A 11 0.74 -25.62 68.20
C LEU A 11 1.86 -24.54 68.13
N ALA A 12 2.43 -24.33 66.93
CA ALA A 12 3.32 -23.19 66.66
C ALA A 12 3.16 -22.64 65.21
N SER A 13 2.02 -22.88 64.58
CA SER A 13 1.77 -22.46 63.18
C SER A 13 0.32 -22.04 62.93
N LEU A 14 -0.39 -21.57 63.97
CA LEU A 14 -1.74 -21.01 63.86
C LEU A 14 -1.80 -19.58 64.40
N ALA A 15 -0.91 -18.70 63.92
CA ALA A 15 -0.99 -17.25 64.17
C ALA A 15 -0.40 -16.36 63.04
N CYS A 16 0.12 -16.94 61.94
CA CYS A 16 0.65 -16.17 60.79
C CYS A 16 0.07 -16.62 59.43
N VAL A 17 -1.20 -17.04 59.39
CA VAL A 17 -1.94 -17.31 58.12
C VAL A 17 -3.29 -16.59 58.10
N LEU A 18 -3.37 -15.38 58.68
CA LEU A 18 -4.56 -14.52 58.62
C LEU A 18 -4.22 -13.06 58.25
N ALA A 19 -3.15 -12.84 57.50
CA ALA A 19 -2.78 -11.54 56.95
C ALA A 19 -2.21 -11.66 55.53
N SER A 20 -3.03 -12.10 54.58
CA SER A 20 -2.91 -11.82 53.13
C SER A 20 -3.96 -12.56 52.30
N LEU A 21 -5.23 -12.45 52.70
CA LEU A 21 -6.36 -12.68 51.81
C LEU A 21 -7.32 -11.49 51.94
N THR A 22 -6.81 -10.28 51.71
CA THR A 22 -7.65 -9.26 51.10
C THR A 22 -7.80 -9.66 49.65
N THR A 23 -8.84 -10.43 49.35
CA THR A 23 -9.49 -10.30 48.05
C THR A 23 -9.74 -8.82 47.86
N ALA A 24 -8.93 -8.15 47.06
CA ALA A 24 -9.31 -6.89 46.47
C ALA A 24 -10.49 -7.22 45.55
N ALA A 25 -11.68 -7.32 46.15
CA ALA A 25 -12.89 -6.98 45.46
C ALA A 25 -12.65 -5.56 44.95
N HIS A 26 -12.23 -5.45 43.69
CA HIS A 26 -12.39 -4.19 42.97
C HIS A 26 -13.89 -3.95 43.00
N ALA A 27 -14.33 -3.11 43.94
CA ALA A 27 -15.61 -2.46 43.81
C ALA A 27 -15.57 -1.79 42.44
N THR A 28 -16.33 -2.34 41.49
CA THR A 28 -16.51 -1.78 40.17
C THR A 28 -17.08 -0.38 40.38
N GLN A 29 -16.24 0.64 40.27
CA GLN A 29 -16.76 1.99 40.15
C GLN A 29 -17.73 1.99 38.96
N PRO A 30 -18.90 2.63 39.10
CA PRO A 30 -19.81 2.76 37.96
C PRO A 30 -19.05 3.41 36.81
N ALA A 31 -19.25 2.88 35.59
CA ALA A 31 -18.64 3.45 34.40
C ALA A 31 -18.97 4.95 34.33
N PRO A 32 -18.01 5.82 33.95
CA PRO A 32 -18.32 7.22 33.73
C PRO A 32 -19.47 7.37 32.74
N GLU A 33 -20.27 8.42 32.92
CA GLU A 33 -21.48 8.65 32.13
C GLU A 33 -21.20 8.58 30.63
N GLY A 34 -22.00 7.77 29.91
CA GLY A 34 -21.85 7.52 28.47
C GLY A 34 -20.86 6.40 28.10
N PHE A 35 -20.00 5.94 29.01
CA PHE A 35 -19.05 4.86 28.72
C PHE A 35 -19.63 3.48 29.02
N THR A 36 -19.53 2.59 28.04
CA THR A 36 -19.86 1.16 28.17
C THR A 36 -18.60 0.34 27.93
N ARG A 37 -18.26 -0.55 28.87
CA ARG A 37 -17.13 -1.47 28.70
C ARG A 37 -17.48 -2.51 27.62
N VAL A 38 -16.73 -2.52 26.52
CA VAL A 38 -16.91 -3.48 25.42
C VAL A 38 -16.05 -4.71 25.63
N SER A 39 -14.84 -4.50 26.11
CA SER A 39 -13.88 -5.55 26.43
C SER A 39 -12.94 -5.11 27.55
N ASP A 40 -11.88 -5.87 27.81
CA ASP A 40 -10.96 -5.52 28.89
C ASP A 40 -10.24 -4.20 28.66
N ARG A 41 -9.97 -3.88 27.38
CA ARG A 41 -9.16 -2.73 26.96
C ARG A 41 -9.88 -1.79 26.00
N VAL A 42 -11.17 -2.00 25.77
CA VAL A 42 -11.99 -1.15 24.89
C VAL A 42 -13.25 -0.73 25.62
N TRP A 43 -13.49 0.57 25.58
CA TRP A 43 -14.73 1.17 26.03
C TRP A 43 -15.36 1.91 24.86
N ALA A 44 -16.67 1.79 24.71
CA ALA A 44 -17.43 2.61 23.80
C ALA A 44 -17.99 3.80 24.58
N PHE A 45 -17.90 4.98 23.99
CA PHE A 45 -18.72 6.11 24.41
C PHE A 45 -19.99 6.09 23.56
N VAL A 46 -21.09 5.65 24.15
CA VAL A 46 -22.37 5.57 23.46
C VAL A 46 -23.07 6.91 23.63
N ALA A 47 -23.33 7.59 22.51
CA ALA A 47 -23.94 8.91 22.53
C ALA A 47 -25.34 8.85 23.18
N GLN A 48 -25.61 9.80 24.08
CA GLN A 48 -26.90 9.91 24.79
C GLN A 48 -27.91 10.77 24.01
N ASP A 49 -27.45 11.45 22.97
CA ASP A 49 -28.21 12.27 22.02
C ASP A 49 -27.90 11.73 20.61
N GLU A 50 -28.94 11.50 19.82
CA GLU A 50 -28.85 10.99 18.45
C GLU A 50 -28.11 11.96 17.51
N ARG A 51 -27.90 13.23 17.91
CA ARG A 51 -27.11 14.22 17.18
C ARG A 51 -25.59 14.00 17.23
N SER A 52 -25.09 13.17 18.13
CA SER A 52 -23.64 12.90 18.24
C SER A 52 -23.35 11.45 17.91
N ALA A 53 -22.16 11.21 17.37
CA ALA A 53 -21.68 9.87 17.12
C ALA A 53 -21.22 9.17 18.39
N ASN A 54 -21.26 7.84 18.34
CA ASN A 54 -20.51 6.99 19.23
C ASN A 54 -19.02 7.18 18.98
N GLY A 55 -18.25 7.08 20.05
CA GLY A 55 -16.81 7.00 19.97
C GLY A 55 -16.27 5.79 20.72
N ALA A 56 -14.96 5.64 20.69
CA ALA A 56 -14.29 4.54 21.35
C ALA A 56 -13.03 4.99 22.07
N LEU A 57 -12.76 4.39 23.21
CA LEU A 57 -11.53 4.50 23.96
C LEU A 57 -10.83 3.14 23.94
N PHE A 58 -9.68 3.10 23.28
CA PHE A 58 -8.77 1.98 23.32
C PHE A 58 -7.68 2.27 24.33
N ILE A 59 -7.43 1.35 25.24
CA ILE A 59 -6.47 1.51 26.33
C ILE A 59 -5.35 0.49 26.13
N GLY A 60 -4.10 0.94 26.15
CA GLY A 60 -2.96 0.05 26.30
C GLY A 60 -2.12 0.42 27.51
N SER A 61 -0.95 -0.18 27.65
CA SER A 61 -0.08 0.07 28.80
C SER A 61 0.75 1.36 28.71
N LYS A 62 0.81 2.04 27.56
CA LYS A 62 1.59 3.28 27.38
C LYS A 62 0.69 4.51 27.24
N GLU A 63 -0.37 4.38 26.46
CA GLU A 63 -1.25 5.47 26.08
C GLU A 63 -2.66 4.95 25.79
N ALA A 64 -3.57 5.88 25.52
CA ALA A 64 -4.90 5.59 25.05
C ALA A 64 -5.16 6.29 23.71
N LEU A 65 -5.99 5.67 22.89
CA LEU A 65 -6.45 6.20 21.61
C LEU A 65 -7.95 6.39 21.67
N VAL A 66 -8.38 7.56 21.22
CA VAL A 66 -9.78 7.93 21.14
C VAL A 66 -10.22 7.90 19.69
N VAL A 67 -11.45 7.47 19.44
CA VAL A 67 -12.12 7.56 18.15
C VAL A 67 -13.37 8.41 18.33
N ASP A 68 -13.57 9.38 17.44
CA ASP A 68 -14.78 10.19 17.30
C ASP A 68 -15.36 10.74 18.62
N PRO A 69 -14.69 11.71 19.27
CA PRO A 69 -15.14 12.29 20.54
C PRO A 69 -16.32 13.27 20.40
N GLY A 70 -17.20 13.08 19.41
CA GLY A 70 -18.52 13.70 19.33
C GLY A 70 -18.61 15.10 18.72
N LEU A 71 -19.85 15.61 18.70
CA LEU A 71 -20.28 16.78 17.93
C LEU A 71 -19.74 18.13 18.44
N THR A 72 -19.74 18.37 19.75
CA THR A 72 -19.47 19.72 20.30
C THR A 72 -18.26 19.72 21.24
N PRO A 73 -17.59 20.87 21.45
CA PRO A 73 -16.46 20.96 22.39
C PRO A 73 -16.80 20.48 23.81
N ALA A 74 -18.06 20.66 24.24
CA ALA A 74 -18.55 20.16 25.52
C ALA A 74 -18.61 18.63 25.56
N ILE A 75 -19.10 18.00 24.49
CA ILE A 75 -19.13 16.53 24.36
C ILE A 75 -17.71 15.97 24.30
N ALA A 76 -16.83 16.57 23.49
CA ALA A 76 -15.44 16.15 23.39
C ALA A 76 -14.71 16.27 24.73
N ARG A 77 -14.95 17.34 25.51
CA ARG A 77 -14.39 17.49 26.85
C ARG A 77 -14.94 16.41 27.80
N ARG A 78 -16.26 16.16 27.80
CA ARG A 78 -16.87 15.08 28.60
C ARG A 78 -16.31 13.72 28.25
N PHE A 79 -16.12 13.44 26.96
CA PHE A 79 -15.47 12.22 26.50
C PHE A 79 -14.08 12.11 27.10
N LEU A 80 -13.23 13.12 26.89
CA LEU A 80 -11.83 13.10 27.33
C LEU A 80 -11.70 13.00 28.85
N ASP A 81 -12.58 13.67 29.61
CA ASP A 81 -12.58 13.62 31.07
C ASP A 81 -13.08 12.26 31.58
N GLY A 82 -14.12 11.68 30.97
CA GLY A 82 -14.56 10.31 31.25
C GLY A 82 -13.48 9.28 30.91
N ALA A 83 -12.79 9.45 29.79
CA ALA A 83 -11.66 8.61 29.42
C ALA A 83 -10.52 8.70 30.45
N ARG A 84 -10.19 9.90 30.94
CA ARG A 84 -9.20 10.12 32.03
C ARG A 84 -9.66 9.55 33.37
N ALA A 85 -10.96 9.41 33.60
CA ALA A 85 -11.49 8.72 34.78
C ALA A 85 -11.38 7.19 34.66
N ILE A 86 -11.46 6.65 33.44
CA ILE A 86 -11.29 5.21 33.16
C ILE A 86 -9.81 4.82 33.19
N THR A 87 -8.93 5.67 32.69
CA THR A 87 -7.51 5.37 32.55
C THR A 87 -6.61 6.55 32.88
N ASP A 88 -5.51 6.25 33.57
CA ASP A 88 -4.41 7.18 33.84
C ASP A 88 -3.48 7.39 32.64
N ARG A 89 -3.71 6.64 31.54
CA ARG A 89 -2.85 6.68 30.36
C ARG A 89 -3.08 7.95 29.56
N PRO A 90 -2.02 8.60 29.06
CA PRO A 90 -2.16 9.80 28.24
C PRO A 90 -2.92 9.48 26.96
N ILE A 91 -3.89 10.33 26.62
CA ILE A 91 -4.58 10.30 25.33
C ILE A 91 -3.73 11.10 24.34
N ARG A 92 -3.07 10.41 23.40
CA ARG A 92 -2.14 11.06 22.45
C ARG A 92 -2.73 11.30 21.08
N THR A 93 -3.65 10.45 20.66
CA THR A 93 -4.23 10.51 19.33
C THR A 93 -5.74 10.36 19.40
N VAL A 94 -6.43 11.21 18.66
CA VAL A 94 -7.83 11.05 18.30
C VAL A 94 -7.89 10.69 16.82
N VAL A 95 -8.47 9.54 16.51
CA VAL A 95 -8.80 9.15 15.13
C VAL A 95 -10.19 9.65 14.81
N LEU A 96 -10.32 10.35 13.70
CA LEU A 96 -11.59 10.78 13.14
C LEU A 96 -11.95 9.81 12.02
N SER A 97 -13.05 9.07 12.20
CA SER A 97 -13.49 8.09 11.20
C SER A 97 -13.79 8.77 9.87
N HIS A 98 -14.42 9.93 9.88
CA HIS A 98 -14.66 10.76 8.70
C HIS A 98 -14.95 12.22 9.12
N TRP A 99 -15.32 13.07 8.17
CA TRP A 99 -15.39 14.52 8.38
C TRP A 99 -16.69 15.04 8.98
N HIS A 100 -17.75 14.22 9.06
CA HIS A 100 -19.05 14.67 9.54
C HIS A 100 -18.95 15.27 10.96
N PRO A 101 -19.69 16.36 11.22
CA PRO A 101 -19.45 17.20 12.39
C PRO A 101 -19.67 16.45 13.71
N ASP A 102 -20.61 15.53 13.74
CA ASP A 102 -20.98 14.71 14.89
C ASP A 102 -19.90 13.69 15.30
N HIS A 103 -18.91 13.45 14.43
CA HIS A 103 -17.70 12.68 14.72
C HIS A 103 -16.49 13.59 15.01
N ALA A 104 -16.34 14.70 14.26
CA ALA A 104 -15.10 15.45 14.17
C ALA A 104 -15.12 16.85 14.80
N LEU A 105 -16.25 17.55 14.79
CA LEU A 105 -16.31 18.97 15.12
C LEU A 105 -15.93 19.25 16.58
N GLY A 106 -16.34 18.40 17.51
CA GLY A 106 -16.14 18.65 18.94
C GLY A 106 -14.66 18.79 19.32
N ILE A 107 -13.83 17.87 18.85
CA ILE A 107 -12.38 17.91 19.11
C ILE A 107 -11.66 18.92 18.22
N ALA A 108 -12.13 19.11 16.98
CA ALA A 108 -11.56 20.10 16.07
C ALA A 108 -11.75 21.53 16.60
N CYS A 109 -12.86 21.80 17.31
CA CYS A 109 -13.15 23.09 17.92
C CYS A 109 -12.62 23.24 19.36
N LEU A 110 -12.03 22.20 19.93
CA LEU A 110 -11.46 22.28 21.27
C LEU A 110 -10.11 23.00 21.20
N ALA A 111 -9.91 24.00 22.06
CA ALA A 111 -8.61 24.67 22.23
C ALA A 111 -7.49 23.64 22.35
N ASP A 112 -6.30 23.97 21.82
CA ASP A 112 -5.23 22.99 21.66
C ASP A 112 -5.00 22.18 22.95
N THR A 113 -5.22 20.88 22.80
CA THR A 113 -5.15 19.90 23.89
C THR A 113 -3.79 19.19 23.93
N GLY A 114 -2.93 19.45 22.95
CA GLY A 114 -1.72 18.67 22.70
C GLY A 114 -2.01 17.25 22.17
N ILE A 115 -3.25 16.96 21.76
CA ILE A 115 -3.68 15.67 21.21
C ILE A 115 -3.64 15.72 19.68
N ALA A 116 -2.88 14.82 19.07
CA ALA A 116 -2.77 14.69 17.61
C ALA A 116 -4.11 14.22 17.01
N LEU A 117 -4.44 14.73 15.83
CA LEU A 117 -5.67 14.40 15.11
C LEU A 117 -5.35 13.58 13.87
N ALA A 118 -5.86 12.35 13.81
CA ALA A 118 -5.62 11.42 12.72
C ALA A 118 -6.85 11.24 11.84
N ALA A 119 -6.69 11.38 10.51
CA ALA A 119 -7.76 11.18 9.54
C ALA A 119 -7.20 10.91 8.13
N THR A 120 -8.04 10.57 7.16
CA THR A 120 -7.62 10.58 5.75
C THR A 120 -7.36 12.01 5.25
N PRO A 121 -6.57 12.19 4.17
CA PRO A 121 -6.44 13.49 3.51
C PRO A 121 -7.78 14.04 3.01
N ALA A 122 -8.69 13.17 2.57
CA ALA A 122 -10.03 13.57 2.15
C ALA A 122 -10.83 14.15 3.33
N THR A 123 -10.79 13.50 4.49
CA THR A 123 -11.39 14.04 5.71
C THR A 123 -10.77 15.38 6.09
N ARG A 124 -9.44 15.51 6.11
CA ARG A 124 -8.77 16.79 6.40
C ARG A 124 -9.26 17.94 5.50
N ARG A 125 -9.34 17.71 4.18
CA ARG A 125 -9.83 18.73 3.24
C ARG A 125 -11.28 19.10 3.50
N ALA A 126 -12.15 18.09 3.66
CA ALA A 126 -13.56 18.32 3.93
C ALA A 126 -13.78 19.08 5.24
N LEU A 127 -12.98 18.81 6.27
CA LEU A 127 -13.01 19.58 7.53
C LEU A 127 -12.64 21.06 7.31
N ALA A 128 -11.58 21.32 6.53
CA ALA A 128 -11.12 22.68 6.22
C ALA A 128 -12.15 23.48 5.42
N GLU A 129 -12.88 22.82 4.52
CA GLU A 129 -13.87 23.45 3.64
C GLU A 129 -15.22 23.69 4.34
N ASN A 130 -15.66 22.76 5.18
CA ASN A 130 -17.06 22.72 5.62
C ASN A 130 -17.29 23.10 7.09
N LEU A 131 -16.39 22.73 8.01
CA LEU A 131 -16.71 22.79 9.43
C LEU A 131 -16.89 24.22 9.97
N ALA A 132 -16.28 25.24 9.34
CA ALA A 132 -16.40 26.62 9.83
C ALA A 132 -17.85 27.12 9.68
N ALA A 133 -18.44 26.86 8.51
CA ALA A 133 -19.82 27.21 8.24
C ALA A 133 -20.78 26.38 9.10
N ILE A 134 -20.51 25.09 9.26
CA ILE A 134 -21.32 24.19 10.10
C ILE A 134 -21.29 24.62 11.57
N SER A 135 -20.12 24.94 12.11
CA SER A 135 -19.94 25.42 13.49
C SER A 135 -20.77 26.67 13.73
N HIS A 136 -20.69 27.65 12.82
CA HIS A 136 -21.48 28.87 12.92
C HIS A 136 -22.99 28.60 12.87
N GLY A 137 -23.45 27.71 11.98
CA GLY A 137 -24.85 27.30 11.90
C GLY A 137 -25.36 26.64 13.19
N LEU A 138 -24.59 25.71 13.75
CA LEU A 138 -24.91 25.05 15.02
C LEU A 138 -24.95 26.05 16.18
N ALA A 139 -24.06 27.06 16.19
CA ALA A 139 -24.06 28.11 17.21
C ALA A 139 -25.39 28.90 17.23
N GLN A 140 -26.00 29.17 16.07
CA GLN A 140 -27.29 29.88 16.01
C GLN A 140 -28.44 29.07 16.61
N GLY A 141 -28.34 27.73 16.58
CA GLY A 141 -29.31 26.82 17.17
C GLY A 141 -29.03 26.44 18.63
N ALA A 142 -27.86 26.80 19.18
CA ALA A 142 -27.46 26.43 20.53
C ALA A 142 -28.32 27.17 21.58
N GLY A 143 -28.96 26.41 22.48
CA GLY A 143 -29.82 26.95 23.54
C GLY A 143 -29.06 27.52 24.74
N ASP A 144 -27.80 27.12 24.90
CA ASP A 144 -26.89 27.61 25.94
C ASP A 144 -25.89 28.63 25.39
N GLY A 145 -25.61 29.68 26.17
CA GLY A 145 -24.70 30.76 25.79
C GLY A 145 -23.25 30.30 25.69
N ALA A 146 -22.79 29.42 26.57
CA ALA A 146 -21.41 28.95 26.57
C ALA A 146 -21.12 28.01 25.38
N GLU A 147 -22.07 27.13 25.03
CA GLU A 147 -21.97 26.30 23.82
C GLU A 147 -22.00 27.15 22.54
N ARG A 148 -22.88 28.17 22.48
CA ARG A 148 -22.93 29.13 21.37
C ARG A 148 -21.61 29.87 21.18
N ASP A 149 -21.01 30.35 22.27
CA ASP A 149 -19.74 31.08 22.23
C ASP A 149 -18.59 30.16 21.82
N ALA A 150 -18.55 28.92 22.32
CA ALA A 150 -17.53 27.94 21.95
C ALA A 150 -17.59 27.56 20.46
N LEU A 151 -18.78 27.43 19.88
CA LEU A 151 -18.96 27.13 18.45
C LEU A 151 -18.68 28.35 17.56
N ASN A 152 -19.08 29.56 17.98
CA ASN A 152 -18.79 30.80 17.23
C ASN A 152 -17.29 31.15 17.24
N GLY A 153 -16.61 30.89 18.35
CA GLY A 153 -15.17 31.13 18.52
C GLY A 153 -14.28 29.98 18.07
N CYS A 154 -14.84 28.95 17.41
CA CYS A 154 -14.10 27.76 17.03
C CYS A 154 -12.99 28.06 16.01
N ALA A 155 -11.74 27.85 16.42
CA ALA A 155 -10.60 27.75 15.52
C ALA A 155 -10.38 26.28 15.16
N ILE A 156 -10.80 25.87 13.97
CA ILE A 156 -10.79 24.47 13.55
C ILE A 156 -9.36 23.93 13.49
N ARG A 157 -9.09 22.95 14.35
CA ARG A 157 -7.89 22.13 14.30
C ARG A 157 -8.05 21.04 13.26
N LEU A 158 -7.22 21.09 12.23
CA LEU A 158 -7.21 20.08 11.17
C LEU A 158 -6.37 18.86 11.58
N PRO A 159 -6.70 17.66 11.07
CA PRO A 159 -5.85 16.48 11.21
C PRO A 159 -4.42 16.73 10.73
N ASP A 160 -3.46 16.46 11.61
CA ASP A 160 -2.02 16.51 11.34
C ASP A 160 -1.45 15.13 10.97
N THR A 161 -2.16 14.08 11.36
CA THR A 161 -1.75 12.69 11.18
C THR A 161 -2.56 12.07 10.03
N LEU A 162 -2.01 12.09 8.82
CA LEU A 162 -2.73 11.58 7.63
C LEU A 162 -2.62 10.05 7.48
N ILE A 163 -3.72 9.42 7.06
CA ILE A 163 -3.84 7.98 6.82
C ILE A 163 -4.42 7.75 5.42
N ASP A 164 -3.59 7.33 4.47
CA ASP A 164 -4.00 7.19 3.05
C ASP A 164 -4.57 5.80 2.73
N GLU A 165 -4.03 4.75 3.36
CA GLU A 165 -4.46 3.36 3.13
C GLU A 165 -4.69 2.62 4.44
N ARG A 166 -3.64 2.43 5.24
CA ARG A 166 -3.71 1.68 6.51
C ARG A 166 -2.67 2.20 7.50
N ARG A 167 -3.01 2.21 8.78
CA ARG A 167 -2.12 2.55 9.90
C ARG A 167 -2.37 1.62 11.08
N ALA A 168 -1.37 1.36 11.90
CA ALA A 168 -1.55 0.66 13.17
C ALA A 168 -1.06 1.56 14.31
N PHE A 169 -1.85 1.67 15.37
CA PHE A 169 -1.51 2.38 16.59
C PHE A 169 -1.24 1.35 17.67
N ASP A 170 -0.09 1.44 18.31
CA ASP A 170 0.22 0.62 19.46
C ASP A 170 0.16 1.41 20.76
N LEU A 171 -0.81 1.04 21.57
CA LEU A 171 -1.11 1.73 22.81
C LEU A 171 -0.29 1.19 24.00
N GLY A 172 0.70 0.33 23.74
CA GLY A 172 1.47 -0.40 24.74
C GLY A 172 0.97 -1.83 24.91
N GLY A 173 1.08 -2.62 23.84
CA GLY A 173 0.67 -4.03 23.82
C GLY A 173 -0.81 -4.25 23.49
N HIS A 174 -1.47 -3.22 22.95
CA HIS A 174 -2.81 -3.27 22.38
C HIS A 174 -2.75 -2.58 21.01
N VAL A 175 -2.58 -3.38 19.96
CA VAL A 175 -2.47 -2.88 18.58
C VAL A 175 -3.87 -2.65 18.01
N VAL A 176 -4.15 -1.40 17.65
CA VAL A 176 -5.38 -0.95 17.02
C VAL A 176 -5.07 -0.61 15.56
N LYS A 177 -5.71 -1.29 14.62
CA LYS A 177 -5.55 -1.08 13.17
C LYS A 177 -6.54 -0.04 12.69
N VAL A 178 -6.12 0.86 11.83
CA VAL A 178 -6.94 1.89 11.19
C VAL A 178 -6.83 1.73 9.69
N TRP A 179 -7.93 1.62 8.97
CA TRP A 179 -7.96 1.32 7.54
C TRP A 179 -8.81 2.33 6.78
N ALA A 180 -8.27 2.88 5.70
CA ALA A 180 -9.00 3.67 4.71
C ALA A 180 -9.57 2.71 3.66
N PRO A 181 -10.90 2.53 3.61
CA PRO A 181 -11.56 1.58 2.72
C PRO A 181 -11.79 2.10 1.28
N GLY A 182 -11.32 3.31 0.98
CA GLY A 182 -11.73 4.07 -0.20
C GLY A 182 -13.08 4.76 0.02
N SER A 183 -13.71 5.21 -1.06
CA SER A 183 -15.03 5.86 -0.99
C SER A 183 -16.10 4.86 -0.55
N ALA A 184 -16.77 5.13 0.56
CA ALA A 184 -17.86 4.30 1.10
C ALA A 184 -19.01 5.18 1.62
N HIS A 185 -19.02 5.52 2.91
CA HIS A 185 -19.97 6.49 3.48
C HIS A 185 -19.63 7.91 3.02
N THR A 186 -18.33 8.24 3.05
CA THR A 186 -17.75 9.45 2.47
C THR A 186 -16.56 9.07 1.58
N ASP A 187 -15.92 10.05 0.95
CA ASP A 187 -14.66 9.84 0.24
C ASP A 187 -13.43 9.72 1.18
N GLY A 188 -13.62 9.82 2.49
CA GLY A 188 -12.55 9.95 3.48
C GLY A 188 -12.64 9.04 4.69
N ASP A 189 -13.35 7.93 4.57
CA ASP A 189 -13.64 7.05 5.71
C ASP A 189 -12.42 6.35 6.30
N LEU A 190 -12.48 6.05 7.59
CA LEU A 190 -11.57 5.20 8.34
C LEU A 190 -12.37 4.22 9.21
N LEU A 191 -11.89 2.97 9.21
CA LEU A 191 -12.35 1.90 10.09
C LEU A 191 -11.29 1.63 11.15
N VAL A 192 -11.68 1.42 12.40
CA VAL A 192 -10.74 1.14 13.51
C VAL A 192 -11.00 -0.25 14.07
N TYR A 193 -10.04 -1.15 14.01
CA TYR A 193 -10.17 -2.55 14.40
C TYR A 193 -9.11 -2.96 15.42
N SER A 194 -9.53 -3.47 16.57
CA SER A 194 -8.67 -4.17 17.52
C SER A 194 -8.76 -5.69 17.29
N PRO A 195 -7.71 -6.34 16.73
CA PRO A 195 -7.70 -7.79 16.55
C PRO A 195 -7.69 -8.57 17.86
N ALA A 196 -6.99 -8.05 18.87
CA ALA A 196 -6.84 -8.72 20.17
C ALA A 196 -8.18 -8.79 20.90
N GLU A 197 -8.96 -7.70 20.84
CA GLU A 197 -10.25 -7.58 21.51
C GLU A 197 -11.41 -8.00 20.59
N ARG A 198 -11.13 -8.23 19.29
CA ARG A 198 -12.09 -8.50 18.22
C ARG A 198 -13.20 -7.43 18.15
N VAL A 199 -12.80 -6.17 18.33
CA VAL A 199 -13.69 -5.00 18.34
C VAL A 199 -13.46 -4.17 17.08
N LEU A 200 -14.53 -3.85 16.34
CA LEU A 200 -14.52 -2.99 15.16
C LEU A 200 -15.31 -1.70 15.44
N VAL A 201 -14.71 -0.54 15.22
CA VAL A 201 -15.38 0.77 15.16
C VAL A 201 -15.50 1.13 13.69
N THR A 202 -16.71 1.43 13.24
CA THR A 202 -16.98 1.59 11.82
C THR A 202 -17.14 3.04 11.38
N GLY A 203 -17.29 3.98 12.32
CA GLY A 203 -17.99 5.22 12.01
C GLY A 203 -19.31 4.89 11.32
N ASP A 204 -19.68 5.72 10.34
CA ASP A 204 -20.97 5.59 9.66
C ASP A 204 -21.02 4.57 8.52
N LEU A 205 -19.96 3.78 8.33
CA LEU A 205 -20.05 2.59 7.47
C LEU A 205 -21.05 1.57 8.02
N PHE A 206 -21.40 1.65 9.30
CA PHE A 206 -22.44 0.84 9.92
C PHE A 206 -23.13 1.59 11.05
N LEU A 207 -24.45 1.70 10.96
CA LEU A 207 -25.33 2.21 12.01
C LEU A 207 -26.24 1.07 12.45
N ASN A 208 -26.30 0.81 13.76
CA ASN A 208 -27.06 -0.33 14.26
C ASN A 208 -28.57 -0.07 14.18
N GLY A 209 -29.25 -0.84 13.33
CA GLY A 209 -30.70 -0.71 13.12
C GLY A 209 -31.11 0.68 12.61
N SER A 210 -30.31 1.30 11.75
CA SER A 210 -30.60 2.63 11.20
C SER A 210 -30.15 2.77 9.76
N SER A 211 -30.84 3.64 9.02
CA SER A 211 -30.49 4.09 7.68
C SER A 211 -29.45 5.23 7.75
N PRO A 212 -28.25 5.11 7.16
CA PRO A 212 -27.27 6.22 7.05
C PRO A 212 -27.65 7.16 5.90
N ASP A 213 -26.98 8.30 5.75
CA ASP A 213 -27.00 9.05 4.48
C ASP A 213 -25.95 8.48 3.52
N MET A 214 -26.36 8.04 2.33
CA MET A 214 -25.45 7.46 1.32
C MET A 214 -25.13 8.40 0.15
N LYS A 215 -25.35 9.71 0.28
CA LYS A 215 -25.16 10.66 -0.84
C LYS A 215 -23.71 11.06 -1.12
N GLN A 216 -22.82 10.98 -0.14
CA GLN A 216 -21.50 11.63 -0.19
C GLN A 216 -20.32 10.67 -0.41
N GLY A 217 -20.58 9.38 -0.56
CA GLY A 217 -19.59 8.37 -0.90
C GLY A 217 -20.08 7.47 -2.04
N SER A 218 -19.75 6.18 -1.97
CA SER A 218 -20.07 5.20 -2.99
C SER A 218 -20.92 4.07 -2.39
N VAL A 219 -22.15 3.91 -2.86
CA VAL A 219 -23.06 2.85 -2.37
C VAL A 219 -22.48 1.46 -2.69
N SER A 220 -21.90 1.30 -3.88
CA SER A 220 -21.22 0.05 -4.25
C SER A 220 -19.92 -0.15 -3.47
N GLY A 221 -19.17 0.93 -3.19
CA GLY A 221 -17.99 0.91 -2.34
C GLY A 221 -18.32 0.51 -0.90
N LEU A 222 -19.39 1.06 -0.32
CA LEU A 222 -19.91 0.70 0.99
C LEU A 222 -20.29 -0.79 1.03
N LEU A 223 -21.03 -1.28 0.04
CA LEU A 223 -21.43 -2.69 -0.04
C LEU A 223 -20.21 -3.63 -0.10
N ALA A 224 -19.22 -3.32 -0.95
CA ALA A 224 -18.00 -4.11 -1.07
C ALA A 224 -17.20 -4.14 0.25
N ASN A 225 -17.13 -3.00 0.94
CA ASN A 225 -16.44 -2.89 2.22
C ASN A 225 -17.15 -3.67 3.33
N LEU A 226 -18.49 -3.64 3.37
CA LEU A 226 -19.27 -4.45 4.31
C LEU A 226 -19.07 -5.95 4.06
N ASP A 227 -19.07 -6.39 2.79
CA ASP A 227 -18.77 -7.78 2.43
C ASP A 227 -17.37 -8.20 2.88
N TRP A 228 -16.37 -7.32 2.72
CA TRP A 228 -15.03 -7.55 3.24
C TRP A 228 -14.97 -7.60 4.77
N LEU A 229 -15.59 -6.65 5.47
CA LEU A 229 -15.59 -6.61 6.95
C LEU A 229 -16.18 -7.89 7.56
N LEU A 230 -17.20 -8.47 6.92
CA LEU A 230 -17.78 -9.75 7.34
C LEU A 230 -16.82 -10.94 7.22
N THR A 231 -15.68 -10.80 6.53
CA THR A 231 -14.63 -11.84 6.52
C THR A 231 -13.75 -11.82 7.78
N LEU A 232 -13.78 -10.73 8.55
CA LEU A 232 -12.90 -10.54 9.71
C LEU A 232 -13.40 -11.27 10.97
N PRO A 233 -12.50 -11.65 11.90
CA PRO A 233 -12.87 -12.26 13.17
C PRO A 233 -13.38 -11.22 14.18
N ILE A 234 -14.64 -10.79 14.00
CA ILE A 234 -15.29 -9.75 14.82
C ILE A 234 -16.17 -10.37 15.90
N ARG A 235 -16.08 -9.85 17.12
CA ARG A 235 -16.98 -10.16 18.24
C ARG A 235 -17.91 -9.00 18.57
N HIS A 236 -17.39 -7.78 18.60
CA HIS A 236 -18.15 -6.58 18.92
C HIS A 236 -17.96 -5.52 17.84
N VAL A 237 -19.02 -4.77 17.56
CA VAL A 237 -19.00 -3.63 16.65
C VAL A 237 -19.50 -2.40 17.39
N ILE A 238 -18.70 -1.33 17.36
CA ILE A 238 -19.07 0.01 17.81
C ILE A 238 -19.50 0.77 16.54
N PRO A 239 -20.81 0.86 16.25
CA PRO A 239 -21.33 1.60 15.10
C PRO A 239 -21.11 3.10 15.26
N GLY A 240 -21.24 3.87 14.18
CA GLY A 240 -21.22 5.34 14.22
C GLY A 240 -22.30 5.92 15.13
N HIS A 241 -23.48 5.30 15.16
CA HIS A 241 -24.57 5.69 16.05
C HIS A 241 -25.30 4.50 16.67
N PHE A 242 -26.03 4.80 17.75
CA PHE A 242 -26.94 3.91 18.47
C PHE A 242 -26.25 2.78 19.24
N GLU A 243 -27.00 1.72 19.57
CA GLU A 243 -26.54 0.65 20.43
C GLU A 243 -25.37 -0.13 19.82
N LEU A 244 -24.47 -0.63 20.67
CA LEU A 244 -23.42 -1.55 20.27
C LEU A 244 -24.00 -2.79 19.58
N SER A 245 -23.22 -3.36 18.68
CA SER A 245 -23.66 -4.49 17.85
C SER A 245 -22.60 -5.57 17.75
N ASP A 246 -22.82 -6.52 16.85
CA ASP A 246 -21.94 -7.63 16.55
C ASP A 246 -21.92 -7.91 15.04
N LYS A 247 -21.31 -9.04 14.69
CA LYS A 247 -21.18 -9.47 13.29
C LYS A 247 -22.53 -9.77 12.62
N ALA A 248 -23.54 -10.19 13.38
CA ALA A 248 -24.88 -10.44 12.85
C ALA A 248 -25.61 -9.13 12.55
N GLY A 249 -25.49 -8.12 13.42
CA GLY A 249 -25.99 -6.77 13.14
C GLY A 249 -25.33 -6.15 11.91
N LEU A 250 -24.01 -6.28 11.78
CA LEU A 250 -23.27 -5.83 10.60
C LEU A 250 -23.74 -6.53 9.31
N ALA A 251 -23.97 -7.85 9.36
CA ALA A 251 -24.49 -8.62 8.23
C ALA A 251 -25.89 -8.17 7.81
N ARG A 252 -26.75 -7.88 8.80
CA ARG A 252 -28.10 -7.38 8.54
C ARG A 252 -28.09 -6.00 7.88
N PHE A 253 -27.21 -5.10 8.32
CA PHE A 253 -27.04 -3.80 7.68
C PHE A 253 -26.49 -3.92 6.26
N ARG A 254 -25.52 -4.82 6.04
CA ARG A 254 -25.04 -5.18 4.71
C ARG A 254 -26.16 -5.64 3.78
N ASP A 255 -27.10 -6.44 4.28
CA ASP A 255 -28.28 -6.88 3.51
C ASP A 255 -29.22 -5.72 3.18
N TYR A 256 -29.35 -4.73 4.08
CA TYR A 256 -30.06 -3.48 3.80
C TYR A 256 -29.39 -2.69 2.67
N VAL A 257 -28.07 -2.42 2.75
CA VAL A 257 -27.34 -1.70 1.69
C VAL A 257 -27.46 -2.41 0.34
N ARG A 258 -27.38 -3.75 0.34
CA ARG A 258 -27.61 -4.57 -0.86
C ARG A 258 -29.03 -4.39 -1.41
N THR A 259 -30.03 -4.40 -0.54
CA THR A 259 -31.43 -4.19 -0.92
C THR A 259 -31.64 -2.80 -1.55
N VAL A 260 -31.00 -1.77 -1.01
CA VAL A 260 -30.97 -0.41 -1.59
C VAL A 260 -30.36 -0.45 -2.99
N TYR A 261 -29.16 -1.01 -3.14
CA TYR A 261 -28.43 -1.03 -4.41
C TYR A 261 -29.18 -1.82 -5.50
N ASP A 262 -29.66 -3.02 -5.16
CA ASP A 262 -30.37 -3.90 -6.10
C ASP A 262 -31.73 -3.32 -6.50
N SER A 263 -32.47 -2.74 -5.54
CA SER A 263 -33.76 -2.08 -5.82
C SER A 263 -33.58 -0.82 -6.66
N ALA A 264 -32.53 -0.04 -6.41
CA ALA A 264 -32.19 1.12 -7.23
C ALA A 264 -31.86 0.67 -8.65
N GLY A 265 -31.03 -0.36 -8.80
CA GLY A 265 -30.69 -0.95 -10.10
C GLY A 265 -31.93 -1.36 -10.87
N ALA A 266 -32.84 -2.11 -10.23
CA ALA A 266 -34.09 -2.52 -10.85
C ALA A 266 -34.98 -1.33 -11.26
N ALA A 267 -35.09 -0.30 -10.43
CA ALA A 267 -35.87 0.90 -10.74
C ALA A 267 -35.27 1.67 -11.93
N VAL A 268 -33.94 1.78 -12.01
CA VAL A 268 -33.23 2.41 -13.13
C VAL A 268 -33.46 1.62 -14.42
N THR A 269 -33.27 0.30 -14.39
CA THR A 269 -33.50 -0.58 -15.56
C THR A 269 -34.94 -0.50 -16.07
N GLN A 270 -35.92 -0.35 -15.18
CA GLN A 270 -37.34 -0.26 -15.51
C GLN A 270 -37.81 1.17 -15.86
N GLY A 271 -36.92 2.16 -15.86
CA GLY A 271 -37.26 3.57 -16.11
C GLY A 271 -38.21 4.17 -15.08
N ARG A 272 -38.33 3.59 -13.88
CA ARG A 272 -39.25 4.05 -12.84
C ARG A 272 -38.64 5.24 -12.08
N THR A 273 -39.48 6.20 -11.70
CA THR A 273 -39.10 7.22 -10.72
C THR A 273 -39.20 6.64 -9.31
N ILE A 274 -38.27 7.01 -8.44
CA ILE A 274 -38.30 6.59 -7.03
C ILE A 274 -39.11 7.62 -6.25
N GLY A 275 -40.37 7.29 -6.02
CA GLY A 275 -41.27 8.01 -5.11
C GLY A 275 -41.03 7.63 -3.65
N ASP A 276 -41.94 8.05 -2.77
CA ASP A 276 -41.84 7.77 -1.33
C ASP A 276 -42.33 6.36 -0.95
N THR A 277 -43.06 5.69 -1.86
CA THR A 277 -43.47 4.30 -1.66
C THR A 277 -42.32 3.35 -1.96
N LEU A 278 -41.92 2.57 -0.96
CA LEU A 278 -40.80 1.64 -1.04
C LEU A 278 -41.22 0.26 -1.58
N PRO A 279 -40.32 -0.47 -2.25
CA PRO A 279 -40.53 -1.88 -2.58
C PRO A 279 -40.74 -2.76 -1.33
N ALA A 280 -41.51 -3.83 -1.45
CA ALA A 280 -41.80 -4.77 -0.35
C ALA A 280 -40.53 -5.40 0.28
N ALA A 281 -39.41 -5.43 -0.44
CA ALA A 281 -38.13 -5.89 0.10
C ALA A 281 -37.68 -5.07 1.33
N PHE A 282 -38.12 -3.81 1.45
CA PHE A 282 -37.82 -2.96 2.60
C PHE A 282 -38.64 -3.30 3.86
N ASP A 283 -39.69 -4.13 3.75
CA ASP A 283 -40.49 -4.57 4.92
C ASP A 283 -39.62 -5.31 5.95
N ALA A 284 -38.55 -5.97 5.49
CA ALA A 284 -37.58 -6.67 6.32
C ALA A 284 -36.73 -5.72 7.21
N PHE A 285 -36.75 -4.42 6.91
CA PHE A 285 -35.99 -3.38 7.61
C PHE A 285 -36.89 -2.28 8.16
N ARG A 286 -38.21 -2.50 8.26
CA ARG A 286 -39.18 -1.53 8.79
C ARG A 286 -38.89 -1.04 10.21
N ASP A 287 -38.11 -1.82 10.95
CA ASP A 287 -37.61 -1.55 12.29
C ASP A 287 -36.34 -0.70 12.32
N PHE A 288 -35.73 -0.41 11.16
CA PHE A 288 -34.63 0.55 11.11
C PHE A 288 -35.14 1.96 11.39
N ARG A 289 -34.37 2.69 12.19
CA ARG A 289 -34.53 4.14 12.36
C ARG A 289 -34.27 4.85 11.03
N GLN A 290 -35.11 5.83 10.73
CA GLN A 290 -34.97 6.72 9.58
C GLN A 290 -34.96 8.16 10.10
N PHE A 291 -34.06 8.98 9.57
CA PHE A 291 -33.86 10.35 10.04
C PHE A 291 -34.12 11.35 8.90
N PRO A 292 -35.39 11.74 8.66
CA PRO A 292 -35.73 12.70 7.62
C PRO A 292 -35.02 14.05 7.78
N GLN A 293 -34.71 14.45 9.01
CA GLN A 293 -33.98 15.69 9.31
C GLN A 293 -32.51 15.69 8.86
N TYR A 294 -31.93 14.51 8.63
CA TYR A 294 -30.58 14.33 8.06
C TYR A 294 -30.66 13.78 6.64
N GLU A 295 -31.84 13.86 6.03
CA GLU A 295 -32.14 13.36 4.69
C GLU A 295 -31.76 11.88 4.45
N ALA A 296 -31.79 11.06 5.51
CA ALA A 296 -31.32 9.67 5.54
C ALA A 296 -32.48 8.65 5.54
N THR A 297 -33.50 8.87 4.71
CA THR A 297 -34.61 7.89 4.58
C THR A 297 -34.24 6.76 3.62
N PHE A 298 -34.98 5.65 3.69
CA PHE A 298 -34.85 4.57 2.71
C PHE A 298 -35.07 5.04 1.28
N ALA A 299 -36.03 5.95 1.07
CA ALA A 299 -36.33 6.51 -0.25
C ALA A 299 -35.17 7.40 -0.74
N ASP A 300 -34.55 8.17 0.14
CA ASP A 300 -33.41 9.02 -0.20
C ASP A 300 -32.16 8.21 -0.55
N ASN A 301 -31.86 7.16 0.22
CA ASN A 301 -30.77 6.24 -0.12
C ASN A 301 -31.03 5.50 -1.43
N LEU A 302 -32.28 5.09 -1.68
CA LEU A 302 -32.66 4.50 -2.95
C LEU A 302 -32.48 5.49 -4.11
N ARG A 303 -32.81 6.77 -3.91
CA ARG A 303 -32.56 7.85 -4.89
C ARG A 303 -31.07 8.12 -5.08
N ALA A 304 -30.27 8.12 -4.01
CA ALA A 304 -28.82 8.32 -4.07
C ALA A 304 -28.15 7.18 -4.84
N ALA A 305 -28.46 5.94 -4.49
CA ALA A 305 -28.01 4.76 -5.21
C ALA A 305 -28.47 4.79 -6.68
N ALA A 306 -29.72 5.15 -6.95
CA ALA A 306 -30.22 5.26 -8.31
C ALA A 306 -29.58 6.42 -9.07
N ALA A 307 -29.23 7.53 -8.42
CA ALA A 307 -28.50 8.63 -9.02
C ALA A 307 -27.08 8.20 -9.38
N GLN A 308 -26.40 7.45 -8.51
CA GLN A 308 -25.09 6.85 -8.78
C GLN A 308 -25.16 5.81 -9.91
N ILE A 309 -26.21 4.98 -9.96
CA ILE A 309 -26.42 3.99 -11.03
C ILE A 309 -26.83 4.68 -12.35
N ARG A 310 -27.65 5.74 -12.29
CA ARG A 310 -28.02 6.58 -13.44
C ARG A 310 -26.89 7.49 -13.88
N ALA A 311 -25.85 7.68 -13.04
CA ALA A 311 -24.74 8.57 -13.36
C ALA A 311 -24.07 8.00 -14.60
N GLU A 312 -24.50 8.54 -15.74
CA GLU A 312 -24.06 8.04 -17.03
C GLU A 312 -22.53 8.16 -17.04
N PRO A 313 -21.83 7.09 -17.45
CA PRO A 313 -20.42 7.19 -17.75
C PRO A 313 -20.20 8.40 -18.65
N ALA A 314 -19.07 9.09 -18.45
CA ALA A 314 -18.78 10.26 -19.25
C ALA A 314 -18.87 9.91 -20.74
N LYS A 315 -19.70 10.69 -21.46
CA LYS A 315 -19.83 10.61 -22.92
C LYS A 315 -18.68 11.35 -23.59
N PRO A 316 -18.35 11.05 -24.86
CA PRO A 316 -17.35 11.80 -25.62
C PRO A 316 -17.48 13.32 -25.42
N GLY A 317 -16.38 13.98 -25.02
CA GLY A 317 -16.34 15.42 -24.78
C GLY A 317 -16.62 15.86 -23.32
N ALA A 318 -17.16 14.98 -22.47
CA ALA A 318 -17.34 15.30 -21.05
C ALA A 318 -15.96 15.33 -20.36
N SER A 319 -15.45 16.53 -20.11
CA SER A 319 -14.03 16.72 -19.79
C SER A 319 -13.72 16.67 -18.30
N ASN A 320 -14.67 16.97 -17.40
CA ASN A 320 -14.46 17.04 -15.95
C ASN A 320 -13.18 17.78 -15.53
N GLY A 321 -12.90 18.90 -16.21
CA GLY A 321 -11.76 19.78 -15.96
C GLY A 321 -10.46 19.38 -16.67
N PHE A 322 -10.37 18.15 -17.19
CA PHE A 322 -9.24 17.73 -18.01
C PHE A 322 -9.26 18.48 -19.34
N ARG A 323 -8.10 18.94 -19.80
CA ARG A 323 -8.05 19.75 -21.03
C ARG A 323 -6.75 19.52 -21.79
N VAL A 324 -6.85 19.41 -23.11
CA VAL A 324 -5.69 19.51 -23.99
C VAL A 324 -5.15 20.95 -23.89
N ILE A 325 -3.95 21.10 -23.33
CA ILE A 325 -3.28 22.40 -23.17
C ILE A 325 -2.29 22.69 -24.30
N ARG A 326 -1.85 21.64 -25.02
CA ARG A 326 -0.94 21.77 -26.15
C ARG A 326 -1.16 20.65 -27.13
N ARG A 327 -1.01 20.96 -28.43
CA ARG A 327 -0.92 20.00 -29.52
C ARG A 327 0.32 20.34 -30.35
N LEU A 328 1.27 19.42 -30.40
CA LEU A 328 2.56 19.61 -31.07
C LEU A 328 2.62 18.74 -32.33
N LYS A 329 2.95 19.32 -33.48
CA LYS A 329 3.27 18.54 -34.68
C LYS A 329 4.73 18.14 -34.61
N LEU A 330 4.99 16.84 -34.48
CA LEU A 330 6.36 16.32 -34.33
C LEU A 330 6.84 15.55 -35.56
N GLY A 331 5.94 14.98 -36.36
CA GLY A 331 6.28 14.15 -37.52
C GLY A 331 5.34 12.96 -37.66
N GLN A 332 5.51 12.13 -38.69
CA GLN A 332 4.61 11.03 -38.98
C GLN A 332 4.71 9.91 -37.92
N ASN A 333 3.56 9.43 -37.46
CA ASN A 333 3.39 8.32 -36.52
C ASN A 333 4.24 8.46 -35.23
N PRO A 334 3.97 9.45 -34.36
CA PRO A 334 4.57 9.51 -33.03
C PRO A 334 4.15 8.29 -32.18
N HIS A 335 5.10 7.73 -31.41
CA HIS A 335 4.94 6.53 -30.57
C HIS A 335 5.38 6.78 -29.12
N GLN A 336 6.28 5.98 -28.55
CA GLN A 336 6.58 6.04 -27.12
C GLN A 336 7.15 7.40 -26.71
N ILE A 337 6.71 7.85 -25.54
CA ILE A 337 7.15 9.08 -24.89
C ILE A 337 7.96 8.66 -23.65
N ALA A 338 9.16 9.20 -23.50
CA ALA A 338 9.98 9.01 -22.30
C ALA A 338 10.47 10.36 -21.78
N PHE A 339 10.32 10.57 -20.47
CA PHE A 339 10.86 11.76 -19.81
C PHE A 339 12.28 11.50 -19.34
N SER A 340 13.16 12.48 -19.49
CA SER A 340 14.49 12.44 -18.88
C SER A 340 14.37 12.43 -17.36
N PRO A 341 15.32 11.79 -16.63
CA PRO A 341 15.28 11.74 -15.16
C PRO A 341 15.27 13.11 -14.48
N ASP A 342 15.85 14.14 -15.11
CA ASP A 342 15.83 15.54 -14.62
C ASP A 342 14.51 16.28 -14.89
N GLY A 343 13.54 15.63 -15.56
CA GLY A 343 12.24 16.20 -15.91
C GLY A 343 12.28 17.30 -16.98
N ARG A 344 13.45 17.60 -17.56
CA ARG A 344 13.60 18.70 -18.52
C ARG A 344 13.08 18.35 -19.91
N TRP A 345 13.32 17.12 -20.35
CA TRP A 345 13.08 16.69 -21.72
C TRP A 345 12.04 15.58 -21.79
N ALA A 346 11.20 15.64 -22.82
CA ALA A 346 10.42 14.52 -23.30
C ALA A 346 10.99 14.07 -24.66
N TYR A 347 11.32 12.80 -24.75
CA TYR A 347 11.74 12.12 -25.97
C TYR A 347 10.55 11.39 -26.58
N VAL A 348 10.33 11.57 -27.87
CA VAL A 348 9.21 10.94 -28.59
C VAL A 348 9.75 10.23 -29.82
N ALA A 349 9.51 8.93 -29.92
CA ALA A 349 9.82 8.18 -31.12
C ALA A 349 8.86 8.59 -32.25
N ILE A 350 9.38 8.96 -33.42
CA ILE A 350 8.60 9.38 -34.59
C ILE A 350 8.84 8.33 -35.68
N ALA A 351 8.02 7.28 -35.66
CA ALA A 351 8.27 6.06 -36.41
C ALA A 351 8.21 6.28 -37.93
N GLY A 352 7.31 7.13 -38.42
CA GLY A 352 7.14 7.38 -39.85
C GLY A 352 8.22 8.25 -40.47
N ASP A 353 8.97 9.01 -39.65
CA ASP A 353 10.04 9.89 -40.10
C ASP A 353 11.44 9.38 -39.74
N ASP A 354 11.55 8.16 -39.20
CA ASP A 354 12.81 7.56 -38.72
C ASP A 354 13.63 8.51 -37.82
N ARG A 355 12.98 9.10 -36.80
CA ARG A 355 13.66 10.04 -35.88
C ARG A 355 13.14 9.97 -34.45
N ILE A 356 13.95 10.43 -33.51
CA ILE A 356 13.55 10.72 -32.14
C ILE A 356 13.42 12.23 -31.98
N ALA A 357 12.22 12.73 -31.69
CA ALA A 357 11.99 14.13 -31.37
C ALA A 357 12.28 14.40 -29.89
N ARG A 358 12.77 15.59 -29.58
CA ARG A 358 12.95 16.10 -28.21
C ARG A 358 12.09 17.33 -28.00
N VAL A 359 11.36 17.36 -26.89
CA VAL A 359 10.46 18.45 -26.49
C VAL A 359 10.88 18.94 -25.09
N GLU A 360 10.98 20.25 -24.90
CA GLU A 360 11.20 20.84 -23.59
C GLU A 360 9.89 20.80 -22.78
N VAL A 361 9.91 20.15 -21.62
CA VAL A 361 8.70 19.87 -20.82
C VAL A 361 8.10 21.15 -20.25
N ALA A 362 8.93 22.08 -19.76
CA ALA A 362 8.44 23.30 -19.13
C ALA A 362 7.75 24.25 -20.11
N SER A 363 8.32 24.42 -21.32
CA SER A 363 7.79 25.32 -22.34
C SER A 363 6.79 24.65 -23.31
N LEU A 364 6.73 23.32 -23.31
CA LEU A 364 5.99 22.51 -24.26
C LEU A 364 6.32 22.88 -25.72
N THR A 365 7.62 22.97 -26.02
CA THR A 365 8.14 23.31 -27.35
C THR A 365 9.08 22.24 -27.90
N PRO A 366 9.01 21.91 -29.21
CA PRO A 366 9.99 21.06 -29.85
C PRO A 366 11.38 21.71 -29.82
N ALA A 367 12.39 20.96 -29.40
CA ALA A 367 13.77 21.44 -29.19
C ALA A 367 14.80 20.77 -30.12
N GLY A 368 14.38 19.82 -30.94
CA GLY A 368 15.23 19.16 -31.94
C GLY A 368 14.75 17.76 -32.28
N ALA A 369 15.42 17.13 -33.25
CA ALA A 369 15.21 15.73 -33.57
C ALA A 369 16.54 15.07 -33.95
N MET A 370 16.68 13.80 -33.60
CA MET A 370 17.80 12.94 -33.98
C MET A 370 17.34 11.97 -35.05
N ALA A 371 17.99 11.94 -36.21
CA ALA A 371 17.75 10.93 -37.23
C ALA A 371 18.20 9.55 -36.73
N VAL A 372 17.39 8.55 -37.00
CA VAL A 372 17.63 7.13 -36.71
C VAL A 372 17.17 6.31 -37.93
N ALA A 373 16.95 5.00 -37.78
CA ALA A 373 16.53 4.14 -38.88
C ALA A 373 15.52 3.08 -38.43
N ASP A 374 14.81 2.52 -39.40
CA ASP A 374 13.91 1.36 -39.29
C ASP A 374 12.77 1.51 -38.26
N ALA A 375 12.02 2.61 -38.36
CA ALA A 375 10.81 2.88 -37.61
C ALA A 375 11.01 2.76 -36.08
N PRO A 376 11.58 3.79 -35.43
CA PRO A 376 11.73 3.77 -33.98
C PRO A 376 10.35 3.75 -33.31
N LEU A 377 10.11 2.78 -32.42
CA LEU A 377 8.86 2.72 -31.65
C LEU A 377 9.06 3.03 -30.18
N GLY A 378 9.98 2.31 -29.54
CA GLY A 378 10.28 2.44 -28.13
C GLY A 378 11.40 3.44 -27.88
N VAL A 379 11.28 4.20 -26.79
CA VAL A 379 12.32 5.12 -26.32
C VAL A 379 12.36 5.10 -24.79
N HIS A 380 13.56 5.15 -24.22
CA HIS A 380 13.79 5.23 -22.77
C HIS A 380 14.98 6.15 -22.48
N ALA A 381 14.81 7.13 -21.60
CA ALA A 381 15.89 8.04 -21.23
C ALA A 381 16.71 7.47 -20.06
N LEU A 382 18.02 7.31 -20.26
CA LEU A 382 18.97 6.91 -19.21
C LEU A 382 19.47 8.14 -18.44
N ALA A 383 19.68 9.25 -19.17
CA ALA A 383 20.06 10.56 -18.65
C ALA A 383 19.47 11.65 -19.56
N SER A 384 19.84 12.91 -19.32
CA SER A 384 19.32 14.05 -20.10
C SER A 384 19.64 13.95 -21.59
N ASP A 385 20.77 13.35 -21.99
CA ASP A 385 21.19 13.19 -23.39
C ASP A 385 21.48 11.73 -23.80
N ASP A 386 21.36 10.77 -22.88
CA ASP A 386 21.53 9.34 -23.15
C ASP A 386 20.18 8.63 -23.20
N LEU A 387 19.92 7.89 -24.27
CA LEU A 387 18.67 7.17 -24.47
C LEU A 387 18.87 5.79 -25.08
N LEU A 388 17.89 4.92 -24.84
CA LEU A 388 17.69 3.68 -25.57
C LEU A 388 16.54 3.85 -26.55
N MET A 389 16.62 3.17 -27.68
CA MET A 389 15.51 3.07 -28.63
C MET A 389 15.38 1.66 -29.20
N THR A 390 14.16 1.28 -29.57
CA THR A 390 13.90 0.05 -30.35
C THR A 390 13.80 0.40 -31.83
N ARG A 391 14.33 -0.47 -32.70
CA ARG A 391 14.13 -0.41 -34.16
C ARG A 391 13.11 -1.48 -34.54
N PHE A 392 11.84 -1.11 -34.67
CA PHE A 392 10.77 -2.08 -34.88
C PHE A 392 10.80 -2.71 -36.28
N GLY A 393 11.12 -1.93 -37.30
CA GLY A 393 11.37 -2.43 -38.65
C GLY A 393 12.70 -3.17 -38.78
N GLY A 394 13.62 -2.93 -37.84
CA GLY A 394 14.91 -3.60 -37.73
C GLY A 394 14.87 -4.75 -36.74
N GLU A 395 16.06 -5.19 -36.33
CA GLU A 395 16.25 -6.35 -35.45
C GLU A 395 17.03 -5.99 -34.18
N THR A 396 17.00 -4.72 -33.76
CA THR A 396 17.89 -4.24 -32.70
C THR A 396 17.27 -3.24 -31.73
N ILE A 397 17.86 -3.19 -30.55
CA ILE A 397 17.79 -2.08 -29.59
C ILE A 397 19.13 -1.34 -29.66
N GLU A 398 19.10 -0.01 -29.63
CA GLU A 398 20.30 0.82 -29.67
C GLU A 398 20.38 1.78 -28.48
N ARG A 399 21.61 1.98 -27.97
CA ARG A 399 21.94 3.08 -27.06
C ARG A 399 22.46 4.25 -27.89
N ARG A 400 21.87 5.44 -27.72
CA ARG A 400 22.17 6.65 -28.48
C ARG A 400 22.52 7.78 -27.50
N HIS A 401 23.43 8.65 -27.93
CA HIS A 401 23.71 9.92 -27.25
C HIS A 401 23.24 11.07 -28.12
N TRP A 402 22.64 12.10 -27.52
CA TRP A 402 22.09 13.23 -28.25
C TRP A 402 23.17 13.96 -29.06
N GLY A 403 22.89 14.18 -30.35
CA GLY A 403 23.84 14.82 -31.27
C GLY A 403 24.93 13.90 -31.83
N VAL A 404 24.99 12.62 -31.43
CA VAL A 404 25.90 11.62 -32.00
C VAL A 404 25.13 10.76 -33.01
N VAL A 405 25.70 10.60 -34.22
CA VAL A 405 25.05 9.92 -35.35
C VAL A 405 25.06 8.39 -35.21
N GLU A 406 26.18 7.83 -34.77
CA GLU A 406 26.37 6.38 -34.63
C GLU A 406 25.89 5.88 -33.26
N PRO A 407 25.35 4.65 -33.16
CA PRO A 407 24.94 4.10 -31.88
C PRO A 407 26.16 3.82 -30.99
N LEU A 408 26.01 4.04 -29.69
CA LEU A 408 27.03 3.73 -28.70
C LEU A 408 27.12 2.22 -28.42
N ALA A 409 25.99 1.53 -28.54
CA ALA A 409 25.88 0.08 -28.38
C ALA A 409 24.59 -0.41 -29.08
N THR A 410 24.59 -1.68 -29.47
CA THR A 410 23.47 -2.32 -30.17
C THR A 410 23.25 -3.71 -29.60
N LEU A 411 21.99 -4.06 -29.35
CA LEU A 411 21.55 -5.39 -28.91
C LEU A 411 20.65 -6.00 -30.00
N PRO A 412 21.03 -7.14 -30.62
CA PRO A 412 20.15 -7.89 -31.49
C PRO A 412 18.97 -8.49 -30.72
N THR A 413 17.77 -8.36 -31.27
CA THR A 413 16.51 -8.77 -30.64
C THR A 413 15.58 -9.54 -31.58
N GLY A 414 15.77 -9.41 -32.89
CA GLY A 414 14.86 -9.91 -33.91
C GLY A 414 13.76 -8.91 -34.27
N ILE A 415 13.02 -9.22 -35.34
CA ILE A 415 12.14 -8.23 -35.97
C ILE A 415 10.91 -7.93 -35.09
N GLY A 416 10.52 -6.66 -35.02
CA GLY A 416 9.30 -6.22 -34.34
C GLY A 416 9.46 -6.03 -32.84
N THR A 417 10.64 -5.56 -32.40
CA THR A 417 10.86 -5.16 -30.99
C THR A 417 10.07 -3.89 -30.70
N SER A 418 9.10 -3.96 -29.79
CA SER A 418 8.08 -2.92 -29.59
C SER A 418 8.49 -1.86 -28.56
N LEU A 419 7.70 -1.63 -27.52
CA LEU A 419 7.91 -0.57 -26.53
C LEU A 419 8.68 -1.09 -25.33
N PHE A 420 9.37 -0.19 -24.64
CA PHE A 420 9.99 -0.51 -23.35
C PHE A 420 8.97 -0.46 -22.21
N SER A 421 9.07 -1.43 -21.30
CA SER A 421 8.40 -1.43 -20.00
C SER A 421 9.43 -1.46 -18.87
N GLY A 422 9.19 -0.67 -17.82
CA GLY A 422 10.09 -0.54 -16.67
C GLY A 422 10.58 0.89 -16.43
N PRO A 423 11.69 1.08 -15.69
CA PRO A 423 12.61 0.04 -15.23
C PRO A 423 11.97 -0.89 -14.20
N LEU A 424 12.35 -2.16 -14.27
CA LEU A 424 12.18 -3.08 -13.13
C LEU A 424 13.07 -2.59 -11.99
N PRO A 425 12.82 -3.01 -10.74
CA PRO A 425 13.50 -2.34 -9.65
C PRO A 425 14.97 -2.78 -9.49
N ASP A 426 15.45 -3.71 -10.32
CA ASP A 426 16.88 -4.04 -10.48
C ASP A 426 17.56 -3.23 -11.59
N GLY A 427 16.84 -2.26 -12.17
CA GLY A 427 17.30 -1.42 -13.27
C GLY A 427 17.16 -2.06 -14.66
N SER A 428 16.73 -3.32 -14.77
CA SER A 428 16.51 -3.95 -16.07
C SER A 428 15.25 -3.42 -16.76
N LEU A 429 15.21 -3.53 -18.09
CA LEU A 429 14.04 -3.20 -18.90
C LEU A 429 13.47 -4.46 -19.54
N LEU A 430 12.19 -4.36 -19.88
CA LEU A 430 11.45 -5.34 -20.65
C LEU A 430 11.11 -4.78 -22.02
N ALA A 431 11.17 -5.62 -23.05
CA ALA A 431 10.68 -5.31 -24.40
C ALA A 431 10.02 -6.54 -25.02
N SER A 432 8.79 -6.38 -25.51
CA SER A 432 8.14 -7.45 -26.29
C SER A 432 8.69 -7.46 -27.71
N VAL A 433 8.97 -8.64 -28.25
CA VAL A 433 9.35 -8.83 -29.65
C VAL A 433 8.19 -9.54 -30.34
N GLU A 434 7.40 -8.75 -31.06
CA GLU A 434 6.08 -9.13 -31.54
C GLU A 434 6.11 -10.31 -32.50
N ARG A 435 7.09 -10.37 -33.41
CA ARG A 435 7.13 -11.42 -34.46
C ARG A 435 7.75 -12.73 -34.01
N THR A 436 8.44 -12.73 -32.87
CA THR A 436 9.07 -13.93 -32.31
C THR A 436 8.32 -14.50 -31.11
N ASN A 437 7.22 -13.85 -30.68
CA ASN A 437 6.45 -14.25 -29.49
C ASN A 437 7.33 -14.34 -28.24
N THR A 438 8.18 -13.33 -28.05
CA THR A 438 9.09 -13.28 -26.91
C THR A 438 8.96 -11.99 -26.12
N LEU A 439 9.21 -12.11 -24.82
CA LEU A 439 9.51 -11.00 -23.93
C LEU A 439 11.00 -11.03 -23.62
N LEU A 440 11.72 -9.99 -24.02
CA LEU A 440 13.13 -9.80 -23.72
C LEU A 440 13.30 -9.00 -22.44
N ARG A 441 14.23 -9.44 -21.58
CA ARG A 441 14.76 -8.66 -20.45
C ARG A 441 16.23 -8.39 -20.66
N PHE A 442 16.65 -7.17 -20.40
CA PHE A 442 18.04 -6.75 -20.58
C PHE A 442 18.44 -5.65 -19.59
N ALA A 443 19.74 -5.56 -19.30
CA ALA A 443 20.29 -4.50 -18.45
C ALA A 443 20.30 -3.17 -19.22
N ARG A 444 19.67 -2.14 -18.67
CA ARG A 444 19.47 -0.88 -19.41
C ARG A 444 20.76 -0.11 -19.70
N ASP A 445 21.76 -0.20 -18.81
CA ASP A 445 22.98 0.61 -18.92
C ASP A 445 24.01 -0.01 -19.90
N THR A 446 24.02 -1.35 -19.99
CA THR A 446 24.99 -2.11 -20.81
C THR A 446 24.37 -2.74 -22.07
N LEU A 447 23.04 -2.74 -22.18
CA LEU A 447 22.29 -3.52 -23.18
C LEU A 447 22.57 -5.02 -23.16
N ALA A 448 23.12 -5.57 -22.07
CA ALA A 448 23.33 -7.00 -21.96
C ALA A 448 21.97 -7.72 -21.83
N PRO A 449 21.64 -8.70 -22.71
CA PRO A 449 20.43 -9.50 -22.56
C PRO A 449 20.57 -10.37 -21.31
N THR A 450 19.56 -10.36 -20.46
CA THR A 450 19.56 -11.11 -19.19
C THR A 450 18.61 -12.29 -19.20
N ALA A 451 17.51 -12.21 -19.96
CA ALA A 451 16.61 -13.33 -20.18
C ALA A 451 15.73 -13.12 -21.41
N SER A 452 15.23 -14.21 -21.99
CA SER A 452 14.17 -14.20 -23.00
C SER A 452 13.10 -15.20 -22.59
N PHE A 453 11.83 -14.79 -22.67
CA PHE A 453 10.69 -15.58 -22.23
C PHE A 453 9.73 -15.79 -23.40
N THR A 454 9.28 -17.03 -23.60
CA THR A 454 8.22 -17.31 -24.57
C THR A 454 6.89 -16.78 -24.07
N THR A 455 6.12 -16.15 -24.95
CA THR A 455 4.78 -15.62 -24.70
C THR A 455 3.76 -16.32 -25.59
N GLY A 456 2.50 -15.89 -25.54
CA GLY A 456 1.56 -16.15 -26.62
C GLY A 456 1.86 -15.31 -27.87
N ALA A 457 1.02 -15.44 -28.89
CA ALA A 457 1.17 -14.81 -30.19
C ALA A 457 1.06 -13.28 -30.12
N ARG A 458 2.03 -12.61 -30.75
CA ARG A 458 2.15 -11.15 -30.85
C ARG A 458 2.03 -10.45 -29.49
N PRO A 459 3.02 -10.61 -28.60
CA PRO A 459 3.02 -9.98 -27.29
C PRO A 459 3.11 -8.46 -27.41
N PHE A 460 2.19 -7.78 -26.73
CA PHE A 460 2.20 -6.33 -26.59
C PHE A 460 2.93 -5.92 -25.29
N PRO A 461 3.19 -4.62 -25.07
CA PRO A 461 3.99 -4.17 -23.92
C PRO A 461 3.45 -4.69 -22.57
N PRO A 462 4.30 -5.28 -21.72
CA PRO A 462 3.87 -5.85 -20.45
C PRO A 462 3.79 -4.80 -19.33
N ALA A 463 3.19 -5.18 -18.21
CA ALA A 463 3.41 -4.51 -16.92
C ALA A 463 3.92 -5.51 -15.89
N ALA A 464 4.75 -5.05 -14.95
CA ALA A 464 5.33 -5.90 -13.91
C ALA A 464 4.84 -5.50 -12.52
N THR A 465 4.82 -6.46 -11.60
CA THR A 465 4.60 -6.21 -10.17
C THR A 465 5.72 -5.35 -9.59
N ALA A 466 5.45 -4.63 -8.50
CA ALA A 466 6.38 -3.69 -7.90
C ALA A 466 7.70 -4.32 -7.42
N ASP A 467 7.70 -5.63 -7.15
CA ASP A 467 8.90 -6.41 -6.80
C ASP A 467 9.75 -6.82 -8.02
N GLY A 468 9.23 -6.66 -9.25
CA GLY A 468 9.84 -7.11 -10.49
C GLY A 468 9.82 -8.62 -10.68
N ARG A 469 8.92 -9.35 -10.02
CA ARG A 469 8.79 -10.81 -10.13
C ARG A 469 7.88 -11.21 -11.27
N LEU A 470 6.64 -10.71 -11.30
CA LEU A 470 5.65 -11.14 -12.29
C LEU A 470 5.51 -10.08 -13.39
N ALA A 471 5.55 -10.51 -14.64
CA ALA A 471 5.13 -9.72 -15.79
C ALA A 471 3.80 -10.24 -16.34
N PHE A 472 2.87 -9.33 -16.60
CA PHE A 472 1.61 -9.57 -17.29
C PHE A 472 1.78 -9.12 -18.74
N VAL A 473 1.82 -10.10 -19.65
CA VAL A 473 2.10 -9.91 -21.07
C VAL A 473 0.84 -10.18 -21.89
N PRO A 474 0.16 -9.14 -22.39
CA PRO A 474 -0.99 -9.31 -23.27
C PRO A 474 -0.56 -9.91 -24.61
N ASN A 475 -1.19 -11.02 -24.99
CA ASN A 475 -0.96 -11.74 -26.24
C ASN A 475 -2.09 -11.38 -27.21
N TYR A 476 -1.81 -10.43 -28.12
CA TYR A 476 -2.87 -9.79 -28.90
C TYR A 476 -3.65 -10.82 -29.75
N ASP A 477 -2.96 -11.74 -30.42
CA ASP A 477 -3.60 -12.67 -31.34
C ASP A 477 -4.23 -13.90 -30.65
N ASP A 478 -3.90 -14.14 -29.39
CA ASP A 478 -4.37 -15.31 -28.61
C ASP A 478 -5.54 -15.00 -27.66
N ALA A 479 -6.02 -13.76 -27.61
CA ALA A 479 -7.09 -13.33 -26.69
C ALA A 479 -6.78 -13.61 -25.20
N SER A 480 -5.49 -13.58 -24.82
CA SER A 480 -5.01 -13.99 -23.50
C SER A 480 -3.91 -13.07 -22.95
N VAL A 481 -3.61 -13.21 -21.66
CA VAL A 481 -2.46 -12.59 -20.98
C VAL A 481 -1.57 -13.69 -20.40
N SER A 482 -0.30 -13.71 -20.80
CA SER A 482 0.72 -14.56 -20.15
C SER A 482 1.16 -13.91 -18.84
N VAL A 483 1.13 -14.66 -17.74
CA VAL A 483 1.68 -14.23 -16.45
C VAL A 483 3.02 -14.92 -16.26
N ILE A 484 4.12 -14.21 -16.48
CA ILE A 484 5.48 -14.75 -16.50
C ILE A 484 6.19 -14.41 -15.20
N ASP A 485 6.80 -15.41 -14.57
CA ASP A 485 7.74 -15.21 -13.46
C ASP A 485 9.13 -14.92 -14.03
N LEU A 486 9.55 -13.66 -13.94
CA LEU A 486 10.79 -13.14 -14.49
C LEU A 486 12.05 -13.66 -13.79
N TRP A 487 11.90 -14.34 -12.65
CA TRP A 487 13.02 -14.88 -11.87
C TRP A 487 13.50 -16.22 -12.39
N ASN A 488 12.57 -17.08 -12.80
CA ASN A 488 12.86 -18.42 -13.29
C ASN A 488 12.38 -18.66 -14.74
N GLY A 489 11.74 -17.68 -15.35
CA GLY A 489 11.23 -17.72 -16.72
C GLY A 489 10.01 -18.60 -16.94
N THR A 490 9.32 -19.01 -15.87
CA THR A 490 8.14 -19.86 -15.99
C THR A 490 6.89 -19.04 -16.29
N VAL A 491 6.05 -19.52 -17.21
CA VAL A 491 4.69 -19.01 -17.39
C VAL A 491 3.81 -19.58 -16.28
N ARG A 492 3.40 -18.74 -15.34
CA ARG A 492 2.58 -19.10 -14.17
C ARG A 492 1.11 -19.27 -14.51
N ALA A 493 0.62 -18.56 -15.52
CA ALA A 493 -0.74 -18.67 -16.02
C ALA A 493 -0.83 -18.09 -17.44
N THR A 494 -1.78 -18.59 -18.22
CA THR A 494 -2.25 -17.93 -19.45
C THR A 494 -3.74 -17.65 -19.24
N VAL A 495 -4.07 -16.38 -19.02
CA VAL A 495 -5.41 -15.96 -18.60
C VAL A 495 -6.18 -15.53 -19.84
N ALA A 496 -7.29 -16.19 -20.17
CA ALA A 496 -8.18 -15.73 -21.21
C ALA A 496 -8.87 -14.43 -20.76
N VAL A 497 -8.79 -13.38 -21.58
CA VAL A 497 -9.31 -12.05 -21.22
C VAL A 497 -10.25 -11.45 -22.25
N GLY A 498 -10.28 -11.99 -23.47
CA GLY A 498 -11.10 -11.49 -24.57
C GLY A 498 -10.29 -11.05 -25.78
N ALA A 499 -10.96 -10.68 -26.87
CA ALA A 499 -10.32 -10.46 -28.17
C ALA A 499 -9.35 -9.26 -28.17
N LYS A 500 -8.14 -9.48 -28.69
CA LYS A 500 -7.12 -8.44 -28.94
C LYS A 500 -6.74 -7.65 -27.69
N PRO A 501 -6.27 -8.30 -26.60
CA PRO A 501 -5.72 -7.58 -25.47
C PRO A 501 -4.47 -6.82 -25.94
N SER A 502 -4.37 -5.53 -25.58
CA SER A 502 -3.31 -4.66 -26.07
C SER A 502 -2.34 -4.27 -24.96
N GLY A 503 -2.49 -3.14 -24.27
CA GLY A 503 -1.63 -2.73 -23.16
C GLY A 503 -2.40 -2.65 -21.84
N GLY A 504 -1.68 -2.71 -20.73
CA GLY A 504 -2.28 -2.63 -19.40
C GLY A 504 -1.30 -2.17 -18.32
N ALA A 505 -1.80 -1.99 -17.11
CA ALA A 505 -1.02 -1.58 -15.94
C ALA A 505 -1.40 -2.40 -14.71
N VAL A 506 -0.40 -2.70 -13.87
CA VAL A 506 -0.63 -3.27 -12.53
C VAL A 506 -1.05 -2.12 -11.61
N LEU A 507 -2.22 -2.27 -10.97
CA LEU A 507 -2.83 -1.28 -10.08
C LEU A 507 -2.05 -1.19 -8.75
N PRO A 508 -2.23 -0.08 -7.98
CA PRO A 508 -1.56 0.10 -6.69
C PRO A 508 -1.69 -1.10 -5.74
N GLY A 509 -0.62 -1.35 -4.99
CA GLY A 509 -0.53 -2.46 -4.05
C GLY A 509 -0.44 -3.84 -4.72
N ASP A 510 -0.10 -3.91 -6.01
CA ASP A 510 -0.14 -5.11 -6.84
C ASP A 510 -1.50 -5.82 -6.77
N SER A 511 -2.61 -5.07 -6.65
CA SER A 511 -3.94 -5.65 -6.42
C SER A 511 -4.46 -6.42 -7.65
N ASP A 512 -4.67 -5.70 -8.74
CA ASP A 512 -5.13 -6.23 -10.02
C ASP A 512 -4.26 -5.70 -11.19
N TYR A 513 -4.22 -6.44 -12.29
CA TYR A 513 -3.73 -5.97 -13.59
C TYR A 513 -4.94 -5.54 -14.45
N ALA A 514 -4.98 -4.26 -14.80
CA ALA A 514 -6.00 -3.69 -15.69
C ALA A 514 -5.50 -3.71 -17.13
N VAL A 515 -6.21 -4.38 -18.03
CA VAL A 515 -5.80 -4.57 -19.44
C VAL A 515 -6.89 -4.11 -20.42
N ALA A 516 -6.48 -3.37 -21.44
CA ALA A 516 -7.37 -2.99 -22.54
C ALA A 516 -7.67 -4.20 -23.43
N VAL A 517 -8.95 -4.52 -23.59
CA VAL A 517 -9.45 -5.57 -24.49
C VAL A 517 -10.02 -4.89 -25.73
N ARG A 518 -9.13 -4.63 -26.70
CA ARG A 518 -9.38 -3.75 -27.85
C ARG A 518 -10.58 -4.22 -28.69
N GLY A 519 -10.71 -5.52 -28.89
CA GLY A 519 -11.77 -6.10 -29.71
C GLY A 519 -13.17 -6.04 -29.09
N GLU A 520 -13.26 -5.68 -27.81
CA GLU A 520 -14.51 -5.69 -27.04
C GLU A 520 -14.83 -4.34 -26.39
N ASN A 521 -14.07 -3.28 -26.70
CA ASN A 521 -14.27 -1.93 -26.18
C ASN A 521 -14.40 -1.86 -24.65
N ARG A 522 -13.55 -2.60 -23.92
CA ARG A 522 -13.59 -2.66 -22.45
C ARG A 522 -12.20 -2.85 -21.83
N ILE A 523 -12.13 -2.62 -20.52
CA ILE A 523 -11.00 -3.00 -19.66
C ILE A 523 -11.36 -4.28 -18.91
N ALA A 524 -10.43 -5.23 -18.81
CA ALA A 524 -10.53 -6.39 -17.92
C ALA A 524 -9.62 -6.21 -16.70
N PHE A 525 -10.04 -6.71 -15.55
CA PHE A 525 -9.24 -6.72 -14.32
C PHE A 525 -8.87 -8.15 -13.96
N ILE A 526 -7.57 -8.45 -13.88
CA ILE A 526 -7.03 -9.75 -13.46
C ILE A 526 -6.44 -9.59 -12.07
N ASN A 527 -6.91 -10.34 -11.07
CA ASN A 527 -6.27 -10.31 -9.77
C ASN A 527 -4.86 -10.92 -9.85
N THR A 528 -3.84 -10.21 -9.37
CA THR A 528 -2.45 -10.61 -9.60
C THR A 528 -2.06 -11.89 -8.83
N ALA A 529 -2.66 -12.08 -7.65
CA ALA A 529 -2.41 -13.19 -6.76
C ALA A 529 -3.09 -14.47 -7.26
N SER A 530 -4.40 -14.43 -7.51
CA SER A 530 -5.16 -15.59 -7.98
C SER A 530 -4.98 -15.87 -9.48
N LYS A 531 -4.56 -14.86 -10.27
CA LYS A 531 -4.38 -14.94 -11.73
C LYS A 531 -5.70 -15.22 -12.46
N THR A 532 -6.80 -14.68 -11.93
CA THR A 532 -8.14 -14.84 -12.48
C THR A 532 -8.74 -13.48 -12.82
N VAL A 533 -9.58 -13.43 -13.85
CA VAL A 533 -10.39 -12.24 -14.15
C VAL A 533 -11.40 -12.04 -13.02
N VAL A 534 -11.42 -10.84 -12.43
CA VAL A 534 -12.29 -10.47 -11.30
C VAL A 534 -13.32 -9.40 -11.66
N GLY A 535 -13.28 -8.88 -12.90
CA GLY A 535 -14.28 -7.94 -13.39
C GLY A 535 -13.87 -7.29 -14.71
N SER A 536 -14.74 -6.41 -15.22
CA SER A 536 -14.49 -5.60 -16.41
C SER A 536 -15.23 -4.27 -16.36
N LEU A 537 -14.75 -3.30 -17.11
CA LEU A 537 -15.37 -1.98 -17.31
C LEU A 537 -15.52 -1.71 -18.81
N ALA A 538 -16.76 -1.70 -19.31
CA ALA A 538 -17.08 -1.33 -20.70
C ALA A 538 -17.78 0.04 -20.78
N ASP A 539 -18.62 0.32 -19.79
CA ASP A 539 -19.45 1.52 -19.74
C ASP A 539 -18.61 2.80 -19.74
N GLY A 540 -18.80 3.61 -20.80
CA GLY A 540 -18.06 4.85 -21.03
C GLY A 540 -16.67 4.68 -21.62
N ILE A 541 -16.15 3.46 -21.79
CA ILE A 541 -14.90 3.26 -22.52
C ILE A 541 -15.12 3.61 -23.99
N GLY A 542 -14.10 4.19 -24.64
CA GLY A 542 -14.18 4.52 -26.06
C GLY A 542 -13.91 3.31 -26.96
N GLU A 543 -13.96 3.56 -28.26
CA GLU A 543 -13.83 2.49 -29.24
C GLU A 543 -12.35 2.12 -29.46
N SER A 544 -12.08 0.82 -29.51
CA SER A 544 -10.74 0.24 -29.66
C SER A 544 -9.73 0.76 -28.62
N PRO A 545 -9.96 0.52 -27.31
CA PRO A 545 -8.99 0.88 -26.28
C PRO A 545 -7.68 0.14 -26.50
N PHE A 546 -6.55 0.84 -26.38
CA PHE A 546 -5.24 0.27 -26.69
C PHE A 546 -4.35 0.07 -25.46
N SER A 547 -4.23 1.03 -24.54
CA SER A 547 -3.41 0.86 -23.33
C SER A 547 -4.04 1.49 -22.10
N VAL A 548 -3.58 1.08 -20.92
CA VAL A 548 -3.93 1.67 -19.62
C VAL A 548 -2.66 2.23 -18.99
N VAL A 549 -2.67 3.50 -18.58
CA VAL A 549 -1.58 4.12 -17.80
C VAL A 549 -2.13 4.74 -16.52
N LEU A 550 -1.35 4.70 -15.44
CA LEU A 550 -1.77 5.18 -14.13
C LEU A 550 -1.21 6.57 -13.84
N ALA A 551 -2.00 7.38 -13.14
CA ALA A 551 -1.46 8.55 -12.46
C ALA A 551 -0.56 8.11 -11.28
N PRO A 552 0.52 8.84 -10.95
CA PRO A 552 1.41 8.51 -9.85
C PRO A 552 0.71 8.33 -8.49
N ASN A 553 -0.42 9.01 -8.27
CA ASN A 553 -1.19 8.92 -7.04
C ASN A 553 -2.08 7.67 -6.93
N GLY A 554 -2.12 6.82 -7.97
CA GLY A 554 -2.89 5.59 -7.96
C GLY A 554 -4.43 5.75 -7.97
N ARG A 555 -4.95 6.97 -8.12
CA ARG A 555 -6.41 7.24 -8.11
C ARG A 555 -7.04 7.27 -9.50
N LEU A 556 -6.23 7.58 -10.52
CA LEU A 556 -6.68 7.66 -11.90
C LEU A 556 -5.98 6.64 -12.78
N ALA A 557 -6.74 6.09 -13.73
CA ALA A 557 -6.22 5.43 -14.90
C ALA A 557 -6.68 6.15 -16.17
N PHE A 558 -5.85 6.16 -17.18
CA PHE A 558 -6.13 6.73 -18.50
C PHE A 558 -6.12 5.62 -19.54
N VAL A 559 -7.09 5.64 -20.44
CA VAL A 559 -7.23 4.68 -21.54
C VAL A 559 -7.33 5.43 -22.84
N ASN A 560 -6.41 5.16 -23.77
CA ASN A 560 -6.48 5.74 -25.10
C ASN A 560 -7.36 4.89 -26.02
N ASN A 561 -8.37 5.52 -26.61
CA ASN A 561 -9.34 4.87 -27.46
C ASN A 561 -9.04 5.23 -28.92
N THR A 562 -8.42 4.30 -29.64
CA THR A 562 -7.83 4.58 -30.94
C THR A 562 -8.88 4.97 -31.98
N ALA A 563 -10.02 4.29 -32.01
CA ALA A 563 -11.04 4.50 -33.03
C ALA A 563 -11.96 5.70 -32.73
N SER A 564 -12.25 5.98 -31.45
CA SER A 564 -13.04 7.15 -31.06
C SER A 564 -12.22 8.44 -30.87
N HIS A 565 -10.89 8.38 -31.04
CA HIS A 565 -9.98 9.52 -31.00
C HIS A 565 -10.06 10.34 -29.70
N ASP A 566 -10.17 9.65 -28.57
CA ASP A 566 -10.28 10.25 -27.26
C ASP A 566 -9.63 9.41 -26.15
N ILE A 567 -9.50 10.00 -24.97
CA ILE A 567 -9.01 9.35 -23.75
C ILE A 567 -10.18 9.15 -22.78
N SER A 568 -10.42 7.90 -22.35
CA SER A 568 -11.26 7.63 -21.19
C SER A 568 -10.46 7.79 -19.91
N VAL A 569 -10.95 8.61 -18.99
CA VAL A 569 -10.38 8.76 -17.64
C VAL A 569 -11.21 7.95 -16.66
N ILE A 570 -10.58 7.01 -15.97
CA ILE A 570 -11.21 6.13 -14.98
C ILE A 570 -10.82 6.63 -13.59
N ALA A 571 -11.83 6.87 -12.75
CA ALA A 571 -11.62 6.96 -11.32
C ALA A 571 -11.59 5.54 -10.75
N LEU A 572 -10.43 5.15 -10.20
CA LEU A 572 -10.16 3.78 -9.79
C LEU A 572 -10.98 3.32 -8.57
N PRO A 573 -11.27 4.15 -7.55
CA PRO A 573 -12.12 3.75 -6.43
C PRO A 573 -13.53 3.34 -6.87
N GLU A 574 -14.10 4.06 -7.82
CA GLU A 574 -15.45 3.83 -8.36
C GLU A 574 -15.44 2.85 -9.55
N ARG A 575 -14.25 2.54 -10.09
CA ARG A 575 -14.04 1.80 -11.35
C ARG A 575 -14.96 2.30 -12.46
N ARG A 576 -15.07 3.62 -12.62
CA ARG A 576 -16.00 4.26 -13.57
C ARG A 576 -15.28 5.30 -14.43
N VAL A 577 -15.72 5.42 -15.69
CA VAL A 577 -15.25 6.48 -16.58
C VAL A 577 -15.87 7.82 -16.16
N ILE A 578 -15.02 8.74 -15.72
CA ILE A 578 -15.38 10.08 -15.27
C ILE A 578 -15.13 11.14 -16.33
N ALA A 579 -14.32 10.89 -17.36
CA ALA A 579 -14.14 11.85 -18.45
C ALA A 579 -13.84 11.14 -19.78
N ARG A 580 -14.18 11.82 -20.88
CA ARG A 580 -13.82 11.44 -22.26
C ARG A 580 -13.24 12.65 -22.97
N ILE A 581 -11.92 12.68 -23.09
CA ILE A 581 -11.17 13.85 -23.54
C ILE A 581 -10.84 13.67 -25.03
N PRO A 582 -11.41 14.47 -25.94
CA PRO A 582 -11.03 14.41 -27.35
C PRO A 582 -9.55 14.75 -27.54
N THR A 583 -8.85 13.99 -28.39
CA THR A 583 -7.43 14.20 -28.71
C THR A 583 -7.22 14.35 -30.21
N GLY A 584 -5.98 14.23 -30.66
CA GLY A 584 -5.66 13.97 -32.06
C GLY A 584 -6.15 12.60 -32.50
N GLU A 585 -6.14 12.36 -33.82
CA GLU A 585 -6.61 11.12 -34.42
C GLU A 585 -5.65 9.97 -34.10
N ILE A 586 -6.23 8.79 -33.82
CA ILE A 586 -5.52 7.54 -33.53
C ILE A 586 -4.53 7.72 -32.36
N PRO A 587 -5.00 8.02 -31.13
CA PRO A 587 -4.14 8.05 -29.95
C PRO A 587 -3.65 6.63 -29.65
N ILE A 588 -2.33 6.44 -29.52
CA ILE A 588 -1.70 5.11 -29.42
C ILE A 588 -0.93 4.87 -28.11
N VAL A 589 -0.07 5.80 -27.71
CA VAL A 589 0.79 5.66 -26.53
C VAL A 589 0.64 6.89 -25.66
N MET A 590 0.56 6.65 -24.36
CA MET A 590 0.41 7.66 -23.33
C MET A 590 1.56 7.59 -22.33
N ALA A 591 1.95 8.74 -21.79
CA ALA A 591 2.84 8.83 -20.65
C ALA A 591 2.34 9.90 -19.68
N VAL A 592 2.13 9.55 -18.42
CA VAL A 592 1.88 10.54 -17.36
C VAL A 592 3.23 11.10 -16.93
N HIS A 593 3.37 12.42 -16.91
CA HIS A 593 4.57 13.06 -16.40
C HIS A 593 4.76 12.71 -14.91
N PRO A 594 6.00 12.46 -14.42
CA PRO A 594 6.23 12.04 -13.03
C PRO A 594 5.64 12.96 -11.95
N SER A 595 5.50 14.26 -12.24
CA SER A 595 4.83 15.21 -11.33
C SER A 595 3.31 14.98 -11.19
N GLY A 596 2.72 14.12 -12.02
CA GLY A 596 1.28 13.87 -12.07
C GLY A 596 0.47 15.00 -12.70
N GLU A 597 1.10 16.07 -13.17
CA GLU A 597 0.41 17.28 -13.65
C GLU A 597 -0.15 17.18 -15.07
N THR A 598 0.49 16.37 -15.91
CA THR A 598 0.15 16.27 -17.32
C THR A 598 0.19 14.83 -17.81
N LEU A 599 -0.73 14.51 -18.72
CA LEU A 599 -0.75 13.31 -19.53
C LEU A 599 -0.33 13.69 -20.95
N TRP A 600 0.64 12.98 -21.51
CA TRP A 600 1.16 13.18 -22.85
C TRP A 600 0.71 12.03 -23.74
N VAL A 601 0.16 12.34 -24.92
CA VAL A 601 -0.52 11.39 -25.79
C VAL A 601 -0.02 11.51 -27.22
N SER A 602 0.65 10.46 -27.70
CA SER A 602 1.02 10.35 -29.12
C SER A 602 -0.20 9.97 -29.95
N CYS A 603 -0.51 10.79 -30.95
CA CYS A 603 -1.62 10.63 -31.87
C CYS A 603 -1.06 10.35 -33.28
N GLU A 604 -1.10 9.10 -33.71
CA GLU A 604 -0.50 8.66 -34.96
C GLU A 604 -1.17 9.29 -36.17
N GLY A 605 -2.51 9.25 -36.21
CA GLY A 605 -3.30 9.65 -37.38
C GLY A 605 -3.20 11.14 -37.67
N SER A 606 -3.19 11.96 -36.62
CA SER A 606 -3.01 13.41 -36.77
C SER A 606 -1.55 13.85 -36.76
N HIS A 607 -0.60 12.93 -36.56
CA HIS A 607 0.84 13.20 -36.50
C HIS A 607 1.22 14.22 -35.41
N THR A 608 0.57 14.12 -34.24
CA THR A 608 0.71 15.07 -33.14
C THR A 608 0.98 14.43 -31.80
N LEU A 609 1.58 15.21 -30.90
CA LEU A 609 1.65 14.95 -29.47
C LEU A 609 0.70 15.91 -28.75
N ASP A 610 -0.32 15.37 -28.11
CA ASP A 610 -1.25 16.11 -27.26
C ASP A 610 -0.77 16.09 -25.81
N VAL A 611 -0.81 17.25 -25.15
CA VAL A 611 -0.51 17.38 -23.72
C VAL A 611 -1.79 17.79 -23.03
N ILE A 612 -2.23 16.97 -22.09
CA ILE A 612 -3.48 17.12 -21.33
C ILE A 612 -3.14 17.49 -19.90
N ALA A 613 -3.70 18.58 -19.40
CA ALA A 613 -3.61 18.93 -17.98
C ALA A 613 -4.52 18.03 -17.15
N ILE A 614 -3.96 17.47 -16.08
CA ILE A 614 -4.69 16.71 -15.07
C ILE A 614 -5.15 17.73 -14.00
N PRO A 615 -6.45 17.84 -13.70
CA PRO A 615 -6.95 18.85 -12.76
C PRO A 615 -6.41 18.63 -11.35
N ARG A 616 -6.14 19.73 -10.64
CA ARG A 616 -5.65 19.70 -9.25
C ARG A 616 -6.52 18.83 -8.33
N ALA A 617 -7.84 18.92 -8.46
CA ALA A 617 -8.82 18.12 -7.71
C ALA A 617 -8.57 16.59 -7.80
N TRP A 618 -7.98 16.12 -8.90
CA TRP A 618 -7.66 14.71 -9.10
C TRP A 618 -6.19 14.35 -8.82
N ARG A 619 -5.33 15.35 -8.62
CA ARG A 619 -3.90 15.17 -8.30
C ARG A 619 -3.63 15.19 -6.81
N GLU A 620 -4.41 15.94 -6.05
CA GLU A 620 -4.16 16.12 -4.63
C GLU A 620 -4.63 14.92 -3.78
N ALA A 621 -3.65 14.11 -3.39
CA ALA A 621 -3.38 13.98 -1.97
C ALA A 621 -1.96 14.54 -1.73
N VAL A 622 -1.86 15.59 -0.91
CA VAL A 622 -0.62 16.18 -0.36
C VAL A 622 0.25 16.99 -1.35
N ALA A 623 -0.10 18.26 -1.58
CA ALA A 623 0.82 19.27 -2.12
C ALA A 623 1.43 20.18 -1.02
N ASP A 624 1.00 20.05 0.24
CA ASP A 624 1.50 20.87 1.35
C ASP A 624 2.53 20.18 2.27
N ALA A 625 2.80 18.87 2.14
CA ALA A 625 3.85 18.21 2.94
C ALA A 625 5.25 18.30 2.33
N ALA A 626 5.40 18.92 1.16
CA ALA A 626 6.72 19.21 0.59
C ALA A 626 7.19 20.65 0.87
N ALA A 627 6.40 21.44 1.62
CA ALA A 627 6.77 22.80 2.02
C ALA A 627 7.43 22.87 3.41
N GLU A 628 7.37 21.79 4.21
CA GLU A 628 8.11 21.62 5.45
C GLU A 628 8.95 20.34 5.33
N GLY A 629 10.25 20.42 5.60
CA GLY A 629 11.20 19.35 5.30
C GLY A 629 10.77 17.96 5.82
N THR A 630 11.07 16.92 5.05
CA THR A 630 10.76 15.52 5.37
C THR A 630 11.19 15.17 6.80
N PRO A 631 10.29 14.67 7.68
CA PRO A 631 10.67 14.29 9.03
C PRO A 631 11.71 13.15 9.02
N ILE A 632 12.81 13.36 9.73
CA ILE A 632 13.93 12.41 9.79
C ILE A 632 13.51 11.15 10.57
N THR A 633 13.63 9.99 9.92
CA THR A 633 13.32 8.68 10.50
C THR A 633 14.57 8.11 11.19
N GLU A 634 14.48 7.72 12.47
CA GLU A 634 15.61 7.10 13.17
C GLU A 634 15.66 5.59 12.85
N VAL A 635 16.79 5.08 12.37
CA VAL A 635 16.90 3.66 11.96
C VAL A 635 18.12 3.00 12.59
N ALA A 636 17.98 1.81 13.16
CA ALA A 636 19.11 0.96 13.55
C ALA A 636 18.99 -0.41 12.87
N VAL A 637 20.12 -1.04 12.57
CA VAL A 637 20.18 -2.40 12.00
C VAL A 637 20.81 -3.33 13.03
N LEU A 638 20.05 -4.33 13.48
CA LEU A 638 20.45 -5.32 14.48
C LEU A 638 20.75 -6.66 13.79
N GLY A 639 22.03 -7.03 13.77
CA GLY A 639 22.48 -8.32 13.22
C GLY A 639 22.11 -9.51 14.13
N MET A 640 21.37 -10.46 13.60
CA MET A 640 20.93 -11.69 14.28
C MET A 640 21.79 -12.89 13.88
N ILE A 641 21.86 -13.90 14.76
CA ILE A 641 22.59 -15.17 14.52
C ILE A 641 21.65 -16.38 14.40
N HIS A 642 20.36 -16.13 14.17
CA HIS A 642 19.35 -17.14 13.89
C HIS A 642 19.28 -18.26 14.94
N ASP A 643 19.33 -19.53 14.53
CA ASP A 643 19.26 -20.68 15.45
C ASP A 643 20.41 -20.68 16.48
N GLY A 644 21.50 -19.97 16.20
CA GLY A 644 22.60 -19.70 17.12
C GLY A 644 22.16 -19.04 18.43
N HIS A 645 21.08 -18.24 18.44
CA HIS A 645 20.58 -17.58 19.64
C HIS A 645 20.12 -18.54 20.74
N ARG A 646 19.76 -19.79 20.41
CA ARG A 646 19.43 -20.82 21.41
C ARG A 646 20.66 -21.43 22.06
N LYS A 647 21.82 -21.34 21.41
CA LYS A 647 23.08 -21.96 21.83
C LYS A 647 24.02 -20.94 22.47
N SER A 648 23.94 -19.67 22.07
CA SER A 648 24.81 -18.60 22.56
C SER A 648 24.44 -18.16 23.98
N THR A 649 25.47 -18.02 24.82
CA THR A 649 25.34 -17.42 26.16
C THR A 649 25.51 -15.90 26.13
N ALA A 650 26.23 -15.35 25.13
CA ALA A 650 26.50 -13.92 24.99
C ALA A 650 25.43 -13.21 24.17
N TRP A 651 25.04 -13.78 23.02
CA TRP A 651 23.96 -13.30 22.16
C TRP A 651 22.75 -14.23 22.18
N GLY A 652 22.35 -14.65 23.38
CA GLY A 652 21.15 -15.47 23.56
C GLY A 652 19.83 -14.72 23.38
N LEU A 653 18.71 -15.44 23.33
CA LEU A 653 17.36 -14.85 23.19
C LEU A 653 17.02 -13.81 24.27
N HIS A 654 17.62 -13.92 25.47
CA HIS A 654 17.48 -12.91 26.51
C HIS A 654 18.14 -11.58 26.11
N ALA A 655 19.38 -11.62 25.62
CA ALA A 655 20.12 -10.45 25.18
C ALA A 655 19.45 -9.75 23.99
N VAL A 656 18.94 -10.52 23.02
CA VAL A 656 18.12 -10.00 21.91
C VAL A 656 16.87 -9.30 22.44
N ARG A 657 16.14 -9.96 23.35
CA ARG A 657 14.93 -9.40 23.96
C ARG A 657 15.23 -8.09 24.69
N GLU A 658 16.31 -8.06 25.46
CA GLU A 658 16.72 -6.88 26.20
C GLU A 658 17.11 -5.74 25.26
N THR A 659 17.86 -6.04 24.19
CA THR A 659 18.29 -5.04 23.20
C THR A 659 17.10 -4.39 22.51
N ILE A 660 16.15 -5.19 21.99
CA ILE A 660 14.92 -4.67 21.36
C ILE A 660 14.10 -3.85 22.39
N THR A 661 14.05 -4.31 23.64
CA THR A 661 13.34 -3.58 24.71
C THR A 661 14.00 -2.24 25.04
N ARG A 662 15.34 -2.16 25.06
CA ARG A 662 16.12 -0.94 25.29
C ARG A 662 16.02 0.03 24.11
N TYR A 663 16.05 -0.48 22.88
CA TYR A 663 15.92 0.32 21.66
C TYR A 663 14.55 1.02 21.55
N ARG A 664 13.49 0.34 22.02
CA ARG A 664 12.08 0.80 21.99
C ARG A 664 11.65 1.19 20.57
N PRO A 665 11.64 0.24 19.62
CA PRO A 665 11.21 0.53 18.25
C PRO A 665 9.71 0.88 18.20
N ASP A 666 9.34 1.77 17.27
CA ASP A 666 7.96 1.94 16.80
C ASP A 666 7.62 0.90 15.71
N VAL A 667 8.63 0.59 14.90
CA VAL A 667 8.56 -0.42 13.83
C VAL A 667 9.75 -1.36 13.95
N VAL A 668 9.50 -2.66 13.85
CA VAL A 668 10.54 -3.65 13.59
C VAL A 668 10.34 -4.18 12.18
N ILE A 669 11.31 -3.92 11.30
CA ILE A 669 11.35 -4.56 9.99
C ILE A 669 12.08 -5.89 10.17
N ALA A 670 11.35 -6.99 10.08
CA ALA A 670 11.84 -8.32 10.40
C ALA A 670 12.13 -9.13 9.13
N GLU A 671 13.09 -10.05 9.20
CA GLU A 671 13.38 -11.01 8.12
C GLU A 671 12.29 -12.09 8.02
N ILE A 672 11.05 -11.66 7.78
CA ILE A 672 9.86 -12.48 7.60
C ILE A 672 9.30 -12.20 6.20
N PRO A 673 8.99 -13.24 5.41
CA PRO A 673 8.36 -13.04 4.10
C PRO A 673 6.94 -12.47 4.18
N PRO A 674 6.59 -11.45 3.35
CA PRO A 674 5.27 -10.81 3.39
C PRO A 674 4.09 -11.76 3.18
N ASP A 675 4.23 -12.73 2.28
CA ASP A 675 3.22 -13.75 1.97
C ASP A 675 2.94 -14.69 3.16
N ARG A 676 3.91 -14.84 4.06
CA ARG A 676 3.80 -15.69 5.25
C ARG A 676 3.23 -14.91 6.44
N TRP A 677 3.50 -13.60 6.51
CA TRP A 677 3.23 -12.78 7.68
C TRP A 677 1.78 -12.83 8.15
N GLN A 678 0.80 -12.70 7.24
CA GLN A 678 -0.62 -12.74 7.60
C GLN A 678 -1.00 -14.06 8.27
N ARG A 679 -0.50 -15.18 7.76
CA ARG A 679 -0.76 -16.50 8.34
C ARG A 679 -0.07 -16.65 9.70
N ILE A 680 1.22 -16.32 9.79
CA ILE A 680 2.01 -16.44 11.03
C ILE A 680 1.37 -15.62 12.14
N TRP A 681 1.03 -14.36 11.84
CA TRP A 681 0.43 -13.48 12.83
C TRP A 681 -0.95 -13.95 13.24
N ARG A 682 -1.78 -14.43 12.29
CA ARG A 682 -3.08 -15.03 12.61
C ARG A 682 -2.93 -16.23 13.54
N ASP A 683 -2.06 -17.18 13.19
CA ASP A 683 -1.82 -18.38 13.99
C ASP A 683 -1.34 -18.04 15.40
N TYR A 684 -0.36 -17.13 15.51
CA TYR A 684 0.16 -16.69 16.79
C TYR A 684 -0.86 -15.89 17.61
N ALA A 685 -1.61 -14.97 16.99
CA ALA A 685 -2.61 -14.16 17.67
C ALA A 685 -3.82 -14.98 18.14
N GLU A 686 -4.19 -16.04 17.42
CA GLU A 686 -5.32 -16.90 17.78
C GLU A 686 -4.94 -18.01 18.76
N ARG A 687 -3.74 -18.59 18.64
CA ARG A 687 -3.36 -19.82 19.34
C ARG A 687 -2.13 -19.69 20.24
N GLY A 688 -1.39 -18.58 20.15
CA GLY A 688 -0.12 -18.39 20.87
C GLY A 688 1.02 -19.30 20.39
N VAL A 689 0.81 -20.06 19.32
CA VAL A 689 1.77 -21.02 18.74
C VAL A 689 1.85 -20.84 17.23
N ILE A 690 3.00 -21.20 16.66
CA ILE A 690 3.29 -21.05 15.22
C ILE A 690 3.60 -22.43 14.67
N GLU A 691 2.93 -22.79 13.57
CA GLU A 691 3.17 -24.06 12.86
C GLU A 691 3.99 -23.87 11.57
N ASP A 692 4.35 -22.62 11.26
CA ASP A 692 5.15 -22.29 10.09
C ASP A 692 6.59 -22.81 10.25
N SER A 693 6.91 -23.90 9.55
CA SER A 693 8.19 -24.60 9.65
C SER A 693 9.41 -23.77 9.27
N ARG A 694 9.25 -22.69 8.47
CA ARG A 694 10.36 -21.81 8.09
C ARG A 694 10.65 -20.81 9.20
N VAL A 695 9.61 -20.20 9.78
CA VAL A 695 9.79 -19.22 10.86
C VAL A 695 10.20 -19.90 12.17
N LEU A 696 9.83 -21.16 12.40
CA LEU A 696 10.29 -21.94 13.55
C LEU A 696 11.82 -22.13 13.64
N ARG A 697 12.56 -21.90 12.55
CA ARG A 697 14.03 -21.94 12.54
C ARG A 697 14.66 -20.67 13.13
N PHE A 698 13.89 -19.60 13.28
CA PHE A 698 14.35 -18.30 13.75
C PHE A 698 13.77 -18.01 15.14
N PRO A 699 14.44 -18.46 16.21
CA PRO A 699 13.97 -18.28 17.58
C PRO A 699 13.89 -16.80 17.99
N GLU A 700 14.69 -15.93 17.41
CA GLU A 700 14.58 -14.48 17.56
C GLU A 700 13.22 -13.93 17.11
N TYR A 701 12.54 -14.59 16.17
CA TYR A 701 11.20 -14.17 15.74
C TYR A 701 10.10 -14.82 16.58
N THR A 702 10.19 -16.14 16.76
CA THR A 702 9.17 -16.93 17.45
C THR A 702 9.17 -16.72 18.96
N ASP A 703 10.34 -16.74 19.58
CA ASP A 703 10.50 -16.71 21.02
C ASP A 703 10.71 -15.27 21.53
N VAL A 704 11.18 -14.33 20.68
CA VAL A 704 11.46 -12.95 21.09
C VAL A 704 10.53 -11.94 20.41
N LEU A 705 10.61 -11.78 19.09
CA LEU A 705 9.92 -10.70 18.37
C LEU A 705 8.40 -10.75 18.51
N LEU A 706 7.76 -11.90 18.29
CA LEU A 706 6.30 -12.02 18.37
C LEU A 706 5.75 -11.81 19.79
N PRO A 707 6.34 -12.41 20.85
CA PRO A 707 5.99 -12.06 22.23
C PRO A 707 6.26 -10.59 22.57
N LEU A 708 7.36 -10.01 22.07
CA LEU A 708 7.65 -8.58 22.27
C LEU A 708 6.71 -7.70 21.46
N LYS A 709 6.25 -8.12 20.29
CA LYS A 709 5.21 -7.41 19.54
C LYS A 709 3.93 -7.36 20.35
N VAL A 710 3.51 -8.46 20.99
CA VAL A 710 2.32 -8.42 21.85
C VAL A 710 2.53 -7.51 23.07
N ARG A 711 3.76 -7.44 23.59
CA ARG A 711 4.07 -6.73 24.84
C ARG A 711 4.36 -5.23 24.65
N LEU A 712 5.24 -4.92 23.72
CA LEU A 712 5.77 -3.59 23.41
C LEU A 712 5.05 -2.95 22.25
N GLY A 713 4.35 -3.76 21.45
CA GLY A 713 3.31 -3.38 20.50
C GLY A 713 3.74 -2.71 19.19
N PHE A 714 5.02 -2.50 18.97
CA PHE A 714 5.57 -2.05 17.69
C PHE A 714 4.98 -2.76 16.45
N THR A 715 4.92 -2.05 15.34
CA THR A 715 4.54 -2.63 14.05
C THR A 715 5.63 -3.60 13.60
N VAL A 716 5.24 -4.78 13.09
CA VAL A 716 6.19 -5.65 12.40
C VAL A 716 5.91 -5.54 10.92
N GLU A 717 6.92 -5.06 10.21
CA GLU A 717 6.94 -5.00 8.75
C GLU A 717 7.74 -6.21 8.23
N PRO A 718 7.13 -7.07 7.41
CA PRO A 718 7.87 -8.15 6.78
C PRO A 718 8.84 -7.59 5.73
N GLY A 719 10.14 -7.71 6.00
CA GLY A 719 11.22 -7.20 5.16
C GLY A 719 11.91 -8.26 4.31
N ALA A 720 11.65 -9.56 4.52
CA ALA A 720 12.36 -10.60 3.78
C ALA A 720 11.69 -10.91 2.44
N ALA A 721 12.36 -10.58 1.35
CA ALA A 721 11.96 -11.00 0.02
C ALA A 721 12.25 -12.49 -0.28
N TRP A 722 12.80 -13.27 0.67
CA TRP A 722 13.22 -14.66 0.43
C TRP A 722 12.02 -15.60 0.30
N THR A 723 11.82 -16.14 -0.90
CA THR A 723 10.70 -17.05 -1.21
C THR A 723 11.15 -18.51 -1.28
N GLN A 724 10.22 -19.47 -1.32
CA GLN A 724 10.59 -20.88 -1.54
C GLN A 724 11.19 -21.06 -2.93
N GLU A 725 10.58 -20.43 -3.94
CA GLU A 725 11.05 -20.56 -5.31
C GLU A 725 12.45 -19.97 -5.51
N MET A 726 12.78 -18.86 -4.84
CA MET A 726 14.14 -18.33 -4.82
C MET A 726 15.14 -19.31 -4.21
N SER A 727 14.76 -19.98 -3.12
CA SER A 727 15.58 -20.99 -2.45
C SER A 727 15.87 -22.17 -3.39
N ASP A 728 14.82 -22.73 -3.99
CA ASP A 728 14.93 -23.88 -4.90
C ASP A 728 15.78 -23.53 -6.13
N LEU A 729 15.56 -22.34 -6.70
CA LEU A 729 16.33 -21.84 -7.84
C LEU A 729 17.81 -21.64 -7.49
N ARG A 730 18.10 -21.11 -6.29
CA ARG A 730 19.46 -20.93 -5.80
C ARG A 730 20.17 -22.26 -5.63
N GLU A 731 19.54 -23.23 -4.97
CA GLU A 731 20.13 -24.55 -4.75
C GLU A 731 20.48 -25.23 -6.08
N ALA A 732 19.56 -25.20 -7.05
CA ALA A 732 19.80 -25.74 -8.38
C ALA A 732 20.96 -25.04 -9.12
N ARG A 733 21.04 -23.71 -9.05
CA ARG A 733 22.09 -22.93 -9.75
C ARG A 733 23.46 -23.03 -9.09
N ILE A 734 23.52 -23.15 -7.77
CA ILE A 734 24.77 -23.44 -7.05
C ILE A 734 25.29 -24.82 -7.46
N HIS A 735 24.41 -25.83 -7.51
CA HIS A 735 24.81 -27.17 -7.93
C HIS A 735 25.42 -27.16 -9.34
N VAL A 736 24.82 -26.44 -10.28
CA VAL A 736 25.36 -26.25 -11.64
C VAL A 736 26.73 -25.56 -11.60
N PHE A 737 26.85 -24.45 -10.87
CA PHE A 737 28.12 -23.72 -10.76
C PHE A 737 29.27 -24.60 -10.20
N GLU A 738 28.96 -25.48 -9.25
CA GLU A 738 29.96 -26.33 -8.60
C GLU A 738 30.41 -27.51 -9.47
N HIS A 739 29.51 -28.08 -10.29
CA HIS A 739 29.73 -29.38 -10.95
C HIS A 739 29.85 -29.31 -12.47
N ASP A 740 29.36 -28.24 -13.12
CA ASP A 740 29.43 -28.10 -14.56
C ASP A 740 30.86 -27.69 -15.00
N PRO A 741 31.52 -28.45 -15.90
CA PRO A 741 32.84 -28.11 -16.42
C PRO A 741 32.94 -26.71 -17.04
N ALA A 742 31.84 -26.13 -17.53
CA ALA A 742 31.81 -24.78 -18.08
C ALA A 742 32.14 -23.70 -17.03
N PHE A 743 31.92 -23.98 -15.75
CA PHE A 743 32.22 -23.07 -14.64
C PHE A 743 33.53 -23.42 -13.91
N ALA A 744 34.29 -24.44 -14.33
CA ALA A 744 35.44 -24.94 -13.58
C ALA A 744 36.50 -23.86 -13.27
N GLU A 745 36.85 -23.01 -14.24
CA GLU A 745 37.80 -21.90 -14.04
C GLU A 745 37.24 -20.84 -13.09
N ARG A 746 35.98 -20.45 -13.29
CA ARG A 746 35.28 -19.47 -12.44
C ARG A 746 35.13 -19.97 -11.01
N ASN A 747 34.82 -21.24 -10.83
CA ASN A 747 34.74 -21.90 -9.52
C ASN A 747 36.12 -21.95 -8.86
N ALA A 748 37.18 -22.34 -9.58
CA ALA A 748 38.55 -22.31 -9.03
C ALA A 748 38.96 -20.90 -8.57
N ALA A 749 38.63 -19.86 -9.36
CA ALA A 749 38.85 -18.47 -8.99
C ALA A 749 38.02 -18.05 -7.77
N TYR A 750 36.74 -18.43 -7.72
CA TYR A 750 35.87 -18.22 -6.56
C TYR A 750 36.45 -18.85 -5.29
N GLN A 751 36.90 -20.09 -5.35
CA GLN A 751 37.50 -20.80 -4.22
C GLN A 751 38.81 -20.15 -3.76
N ALA A 752 39.65 -19.68 -4.69
CA ALA A 752 40.88 -18.97 -4.36
C ALA A 752 40.60 -17.60 -3.71
N ALA A 753 39.67 -16.83 -4.27
CA ALA A 753 39.25 -15.55 -3.73
C ALA A 753 38.58 -15.68 -2.36
N THR A 754 37.77 -16.72 -2.16
CA THR A 754 37.12 -17.03 -0.87
C THR A 754 38.17 -17.32 0.19
N ARG A 755 39.15 -18.21 -0.07
CA ARG A 755 40.26 -18.46 0.87
C ARG A 755 41.06 -17.20 1.21
N ALA A 756 41.31 -16.35 0.21
CA ALA A 756 42.04 -15.10 0.42
C ALA A 756 41.24 -14.09 1.25
N ALA A 757 39.91 -14.05 1.10
CA ALA A 757 39.02 -13.20 1.88
C ALA A 757 38.86 -13.71 3.32
N GLU A 758 38.65 -15.02 3.51
CA GLU A 758 38.58 -15.68 4.82
C GLU A 758 39.88 -15.50 5.63
N ALA A 759 41.04 -15.53 4.96
CA ALA A 759 42.33 -15.28 5.61
C ALA A 759 42.47 -13.87 6.22
N GLN A 760 41.59 -12.92 5.85
CA GLN A 760 41.58 -11.59 6.45
C GLN A 760 40.91 -11.56 7.83
N ASP A 761 40.11 -12.57 8.18
CA ASP A 761 39.53 -12.74 9.51
C ASP A 761 40.49 -13.50 10.46
N ALA A 762 41.70 -12.97 10.62
CA ALA A 762 42.76 -13.59 11.41
C ALA A 762 42.41 -13.77 12.90
N ASN A 763 41.45 -13.00 13.40
CA ASN A 763 40.96 -13.05 14.78
C ASN A 763 39.65 -13.85 14.92
N HIS A 764 39.16 -14.48 13.84
CA HIS A 764 37.93 -15.27 13.80
C HIS A 764 36.69 -14.51 14.30
N LEU A 765 36.60 -13.22 13.99
CA LEU A 765 35.50 -12.35 14.40
C LEU A 765 34.17 -12.75 13.77
N LEU A 766 34.18 -13.32 12.55
CA LEU A 766 32.96 -13.79 11.88
C LEU A 766 32.35 -15.05 12.52
N GLY A 767 33.13 -15.77 13.31
CA GLY A 767 32.66 -16.88 14.15
C GLY A 767 32.23 -16.46 15.55
N SER A 768 32.37 -15.18 15.91
CA SER A 768 32.05 -14.69 17.25
C SER A 768 30.55 -14.68 17.51
N ASP A 769 30.15 -15.09 18.71
CA ASP A 769 28.79 -14.93 19.22
C ASP A 769 28.66 -13.75 20.20
N ASP A 770 29.71 -12.94 20.36
CA ASP A 770 29.64 -11.69 21.13
C ASP A 770 28.87 -10.63 20.34
N PRO A 771 27.75 -10.11 20.88
CA PRO A 771 26.97 -9.10 20.19
C PRO A 771 27.73 -7.81 19.89
N ARG A 772 28.68 -7.39 20.74
CA ARG A 772 29.44 -6.16 20.48
C ARG A 772 30.34 -6.32 19.26
N THR A 773 30.95 -7.50 19.12
CA THR A 773 31.69 -7.88 17.92
C THR A 773 30.77 -7.92 16.70
N ILE A 774 29.64 -8.65 16.76
CA ILE A 774 28.69 -8.77 15.64
C ILE A 774 28.16 -7.41 15.18
N GLN A 775 27.86 -6.50 16.11
CA GLN A 775 27.33 -5.17 15.79
C GLN A 775 28.43 -4.16 15.38
N SER A 776 29.71 -4.54 15.34
CA SER A 776 30.81 -3.62 15.02
C SER A 776 30.99 -3.36 13.51
N ASP A 777 31.61 -2.22 13.19
CA ASP A 777 32.00 -1.87 11.81
C ASP A 777 33.05 -2.84 11.24
N GLU A 778 33.91 -3.40 12.10
CA GLU A 778 34.93 -4.37 11.68
C GLU A 778 34.31 -5.70 11.25
N TYR A 779 33.29 -6.17 11.99
CA TYR A 779 32.51 -7.33 11.57
C TYR A 779 31.80 -7.07 10.24
N ASP A 780 31.21 -5.89 10.06
CA ASP A 780 30.56 -5.49 8.80
C ASP A 780 31.56 -5.46 7.63
N ARG A 781 32.76 -4.89 7.85
CA ARG A 781 33.84 -4.84 6.86
C ARG A 781 34.31 -6.25 6.47
N LEU A 782 34.58 -7.11 7.44
CA LEU A 782 35.01 -8.50 7.20
C LEU A 782 33.92 -9.33 6.53
N THR A 783 32.65 -9.13 6.91
CA THR A 783 31.49 -9.77 6.28
C THR A 783 31.42 -9.37 4.81
N LYS A 784 31.50 -8.07 4.51
CA LYS A 784 31.51 -7.56 3.14
C LYS A 784 32.66 -8.16 2.33
N THR A 785 33.87 -8.16 2.88
CA THR A 785 35.05 -8.76 2.24
C THR A 785 34.83 -10.25 1.95
N THR A 786 34.32 -11.02 2.91
CA THR A 786 34.13 -12.46 2.80
C THR A 786 33.01 -12.83 1.82
N LEU A 787 31.97 -12.00 1.70
CA LEU A 787 30.87 -12.20 0.76
C LEU A 787 31.13 -11.60 -0.62
N THR A 788 32.15 -10.75 -0.78
CA THR A 788 32.53 -10.16 -2.08
C THR A 788 32.85 -11.22 -3.13
N PRO A 789 33.62 -12.30 -2.84
CA PRO A 789 33.80 -13.40 -3.78
C PRO A 789 32.48 -14.05 -4.17
N TYR A 790 31.61 -14.36 -3.20
CA TYR A 790 30.31 -14.97 -3.51
C TYR A 790 29.48 -14.06 -4.42
N ASP A 791 29.45 -12.77 -4.13
CA ASP A 791 28.71 -11.81 -4.94
C ASP A 791 29.29 -11.69 -6.36
N THR A 792 30.62 -11.56 -6.48
CA THR A 792 31.33 -11.39 -7.75
C THR A 792 31.18 -12.62 -8.66
N TYR A 793 31.27 -13.82 -8.08
CA TYR A 793 31.36 -15.05 -8.86
C TYR A 793 30.04 -15.82 -8.96
N LEU A 794 29.07 -15.59 -8.06
CA LEU A 794 27.82 -16.35 -8.05
C LEU A 794 26.54 -15.50 -8.17
N ASN A 795 26.55 -14.19 -7.91
CA ASN A 795 25.30 -13.42 -7.85
C ASN A 795 24.51 -13.42 -9.17
N ASP A 796 25.19 -13.23 -10.30
CA ASP A 796 24.62 -13.31 -11.66
C ASP A 796 24.19 -14.74 -12.00
N VAL A 797 24.99 -15.75 -11.63
CA VAL A 797 24.70 -17.17 -11.90
C VAL A 797 23.45 -17.60 -11.15
N ILE A 798 23.36 -17.26 -9.86
CA ILE A 798 22.22 -17.59 -8.99
C ILE A 798 20.99 -16.76 -9.35
N GLY A 799 21.17 -15.50 -9.76
CA GLY A 799 20.08 -14.59 -10.09
C GLY A 799 19.36 -14.07 -8.84
N PRO A 800 18.03 -14.12 -8.72
CA PRO A 800 17.28 -13.44 -7.65
C PRO A 800 17.66 -13.84 -6.21
N GLY A 801 18.12 -15.07 -5.98
CA GLY A 801 18.66 -15.53 -4.69
C GLY A 801 20.15 -15.25 -4.47
N GLY A 802 20.81 -14.58 -5.41
CA GLY A 802 22.20 -14.14 -5.30
C GLY A 802 22.36 -13.05 -4.24
N TRP A 803 23.58 -12.82 -3.74
CA TRP A 803 23.80 -12.03 -2.53
C TRP A 803 23.39 -10.56 -2.66
N THR A 804 23.88 -9.82 -3.66
CA THR A 804 23.42 -8.45 -3.90
C THR A 804 21.96 -8.44 -4.32
N ASN A 805 21.52 -9.38 -5.18
CA ASN A 805 20.15 -9.38 -5.71
C ASN A 805 19.09 -9.55 -4.61
N ILE A 806 19.34 -10.45 -3.65
CA ILE A 806 18.42 -10.64 -2.53
C ILE A 806 18.42 -9.44 -1.60
N ASN A 807 19.58 -8.85 -1.31
CA ASN A 807 19.66 -7.68 -0.44
C ASN A 807 18.96 -6.48 -1.07
N VAL A 808 19.05 -6.30 -2.39
CA VAL A 808 18.24 -5.31 -3.11
C VAL A 808 16.74 -5.59 -2.91
N ALA A 809 16.30 -6.84 -3.05
CA ALA A 809 14.89 -7.19 -2.87
C ALA A 809 14.40 -7.00 -1.43
N HIS A 810 15.21 -7.38 -0.42
CA HIS A 810 14.97 -7.08 0.99
C HIS A 810 14.86 -5.58 1.22
N TYR A 811 15.82 -4.84 0.68
CA TYR A 811 15.88 -3.40 0.85
C TYR A 811 14.69 -2.68 0.21
N ARG A 812 14.09 -3.17 -0.86
CA ARG A 812 12.84 -2.58 -1.39
C ARG A 812 11.69 -2.69 -0.39
N LEU A 813 11.55 -3.84 0.28
CA LEU A 813 10.55 -4.01 1.32
C LEU A 813 10.87 -3.12 2.54
N ILE A 814 12.15 -3.01 2.90
CA ILE A 814 12.62 -2.11 3.96
C ILE A 814 12.40 -0.65 3.59
N ASP A 815 12.72 -0.23 2.38
CA ASP A 815 12.61 1.14 1.86
C ASP A 815 11.14 1.57 1.79
N ALA A 816 10.28 0.68 1.26
CA ALA A 816 8.84 0.86 1.28
C ALA A 816 8.30 0.93 2.72
N ALA A 817 8.79 0.08 3.62
CA ALA A 817 8.41 0.13 5.03
C ALA A 817 8.85 1.46 5.68
N ILE A 818 10.08 1.93 5.47
CA ILE A 818 10.57 3.22 5.99
C ILE A 818 9.72 4.37 5.45
N ARG A 819 9.40 4.38 4.15
CA ARG A 819 8.52 5.39 3.53
C ARG A 819 7.10 5.36 4.07
N ARG A 820 6.59 4.20 4.50
CA ARG A 820 5.29 4.06 5.20
C ARG A 820 5.34 4.58 6.63
N HIS A 821 6.53 4.73 7.23
CA HIS A 821 6.72 5.09 8.64
C HIS A 821 7.66 6.31 8.82
N PRO A 822 7.41 7.44 8.15
CA PRO A 822 8.30 8.61 8.23
C PRO A 822 8.31 9.17 9.66
N GLY A 823 9.49 9.56 10.14
CA GLY A 823 9.69 10.15 11.47
C GLY A 823 9.60 9.16 12.65
N GLN A 824 9.44 7.86 12.40
CA GLN A 824 9.40 6.83 13.44
C GLN A 824 10.79 6.26 13.76
N ARG A 825 10.92 5.56 14.90
CA ARG A 825 12.12 4.81 15.26
C ARG A 825 12.00 3.35 14.80
N ILE A 826 12.83 2.97 13.84
CA ILE A 826 12.77 1.71 13.12
C ILE A 826 13.97 0.82 13.48
N LEU A 827 13.71 -0.38 13.97
CA LEU A 827 14.72 -1.42 14.12
C LEU A 827 14.62 -2.41 12.98
N ILE A 828 15.68 -2.58 12.20
CA ILE A 828 15.77 -3.62 11.18
C ILE A 828 16.44 -4.84 11.82
N THR A 829 15.77 -5.99 11.81
CA THR A 829 16.26 -7.24 12.41
C THR A 829 16.46 -8.30 11.34
N PHE A 830 17.71 -8.46 10.92
CA PHE A 830 18.14 -9.37 9.85
C PHE A 830 19.35 -10.17 10.30
N GLY A 831 19.62 -11.30 9.66
CA GLY A 831 20.86 -12.04 9.81
C GLY A 831 22.08 -11.11 9.70
N ALA A 832 23.05 -11.29 10.59
CA ALA A 832 24.20 -10.39 10.73
C ALA A 832 24.96 -10.18 9.41
N ALA A 833 24.95 -11.16 8.52
CA ALA A 833 25.54 -11.07 7.20
C ALA A 833 24.96 -9.92 6.34
N HIS A 834 23.66 -9.62 6.45
CA HIS A 834 22.97 -8.58 5.67
C HIS A 834 23.25 -7.15 6.17
N LYS A 835 23.73 -7.02 7.41
CA LYS A 835 23.80 -5.73 8.13
C LYS A 835 24.59 -4.67 7.37
N TYR A 836 25.80 -5.00 6.92
CA TYR A 836 26.66 -4.05 6.21
C TYR A 836 25.98 -3.48 4.96
N TRP A 837 25.27 -4.32 4.19
CA TRP A 837 24.66 -3.94 2.92
C TRP A 837 23.49 -2.98 3.17
N LEU A 838 22.65 -3.29 4.15
CA LEU A 838 21.54 -2.45 4.57
C LEU A 838 22.03 -1.10 5.09
N LEU A 839 23.09 -1.09 5.92
CA LEU A 839 23.69 0.15 6.41
C LEU A 839 24.22 1.03 5.28
N GLU A 840 24.84 0.46 4.24
CA GLU A 840 25.30 1.22 3.07
C GLU A 840 24.14 1.93 2.35
N ARG A 841 23.00 1.26 2.12
CA ARG A 841 21.85 1.89 1.48
C ARG A 841 21.12 2.89 2.35
N LEU A 842 21.02 2.64 3.64
CA LEU A 842 20.39 3.58 4.57
C LEU A 842 21.21 4.87 4.72
N ARG A 843 22.54 4.83 4.54
CA ARG A 843 23.40 6.02 4.52
C ARG A 843 23.17 6.91 3.30
N GLU A 844 22.62 6.38 2.22
CA GLU A 844 22.29 7.12 0.98
C GLU A 844 20.98 7.90 1.12
N ARG A 845 20.24 7.76 2.23
CA ARG A 845 18.93 8.38 2.46
C ARG A 845 19.05 9.66 3.27
N ASP A 846 18.62 10.77 2.67
CA ASP A 846 18.58 12.08 3.35
C ASP A 846 17.46 12.19 4.40
N ASP A 847 16.48 11.29 4.36
CA ASP A 847 15.34 11.23 5.28
C ASP A 847 15.53 10.24 6.44
N VAL A 848 16.74 9.67 6.60
CA VAL A 848 17.07 8.68 7.64
C VAL A 848 18.26 9.15 8.49
N ARG A 849 18.11 9.04 9.82
CA ARG A 849 19.22 9.12 10.77
C ARG A 849 19.54 7.75 11.33
N LEU A 850 20.72 7.23 10.97
CA LEU A 850 21.20 5.95 11.48
C LEU A 850 21.64 6.06 12.95
N LEU A 851 21.15 5.16 13.79
CA LEU A 851 21.54 5.00 15.19
C LEU A 851 22.48 3.81 15.34
N ASP A 852 23.47 3.93 16.23
CA ASP A 852 24.36 2.82 16.56
C ASP A 852 23.65 1.85 17.51
N VAL A 853 23.38 0.64 17.02
CA VAL A 853 22.65 -0.36 17.79
C VAL A 853 23.42 -0.85 19.04
N ARG A 854 24.74 -0.64 19.08
CA ARG A 854 25.61 -1.05 20.22
C ARG A 854 25.25 -0.32 21.51
N GLU A 855 24.70 0.89 21.41
CA GLU A 855 24.25 1.69 22.56
C GLU A 855 23.11 1.01 23.32
N PHE A 856 22.41 0.08 22.68
CA PHE A 856 21.24 -0.61 23.23
C PHE A 856 21.54 -2.04 23.68
N LEU A 857 22.75 -2.54 23.46
CA LEU A 857 23.14 -3.88 23.90
C LEU A 857 23.16 -3.99 25.43
N PRO A 858 22.85 -5.18 25.99
CA PRO A 858 23.02 -5.44 27.42
C PRO A 858 24.46 -5.19 27.86
N ALA A 859 24.66 -4.88 29.15
CA ALA A 859 26.01 -4.76 29.70
C ALA A 859 26.79 -6.08 29.46
N PRO A 860 28.13 -6.02 29.26
CA PRO A 860 28.95 -7.20 29.01
C PRO A 860 28.80 -8.27 30.08
#